data_AF-W5KIC8-F1
#
_entry.id   AF-W5KIC8-F1
#
_cell.length_a   1.000
_cell.length_b   1.000
_cell.length_c   1.000
_cell.angle_alpha   90.00
_cell.angle_beta   90.00
_cell.angle_gamma   90.00
#
_symmetry.space_group_name_H-M   'P 1'
#
loop_
_entity.id
_entity.type
_entity.pdbx_description
1 polymer ?
#
loop_
_entity_poly.entity_id
_entity_poly.type
_entity_poly.pdbx_seq_one_letter_code
_entity_poly.pdbx_strand_id
1 'polypeptide(L)'
;MLRLVVPYDNVDVILNSSDCKVLLIFDGLEEFRTPLDFSEAPANSDPRRELPVSDLITNIVRGNLLPGVMLWLLSRPGVGSKVPAGLVDRVTEVPPFSPTDIQDYLTNPPRHLQENSHTPSQESTPRSRDAREEDPSHKVWDHLSLQKPLRILCSVPGICRIVTRTLSRLVGSESEDLLLPRTLTEIYTHYCWPHLSSSDPSTGSIRKSLTSLGRLAFYSLLRRRHTFCEAELRTYGVDVPPPRGTLGHRVLKREQSWSSESISWRFLHTSVQEFLGAVFYYMSSRRGMFDLFSESGVSWPRIGFHSHYRAALQKSSTATSGNLDLFMCFLSGVLSSATGALLGSALGVGREEQVNQRTMAMTLLQNTVAGSGSEPVSMRSVSTVACLAELQQGEWLRSVEEDLIGCRLRGKLKGGVCAVLAYLLQVSDACAEETHLSNCLDSASLKRLLPQLLYCSKLRMENNGFKDDAMELLGSLLSAKDCHIQFLSLADSSISSKGIKPLSRALLVNRTLTILDLHGNNIGTKGAKTLAEALRMNQIIVSINLQSNSIEDEGARALAEVLQSNRKLTSLNVQKNGIGPDGVKRIAESLKKNQILQDLNVSSNHLGDLGTVALAQALVVNHTLCTLSLQSNSVSDKGMKALTLALRSNRGLTTLNLRENSIGVEGAKAIARALQENSTLRELDLTANLLHDEGVTAIAGSVKVNRALRSLHLQWNFMKIGAAKALAQSLHSNSSIQLLDLQENTLGDEGVVALAGALKANSSLAVLYLQGVSAGKAGAEALAEALMVNQTLCTLDLRGNSIGMGGAKALSSALKTNRSLRSLNLQENSLGMDGAIFIATALRGNHQLTYINLQGNGIGESGAKVVSDAIRTDAAECVVDI
;
A
#
# COMPACT_ATOMS: atom_id res chain seq x y z
N MET A 1 -8.89 1.28 48.07
CA MET A 1 -8.11 2.27 48.85
C MET A 1 -7.61 3.31 47.86
N LEU A 2 -8.07 4.56 47.96
CA LEU A 2 -7.46 5.67 47.25
C LEU A 2 -6.06 5.93 47.82
N ARG A 3 -5.07 6.16 46.95
CA ARG A 3 -3.77 6.71 47.35
C ARG A 3 -3.89 8.22 47.48
N LEU A 4 -3.37 8.77 48.58
CA LEU A 4 -3.04 10.18 48.72
C LEU A 4 -1.52 10.23 48.92
N VAL A 5 -0.77 10.66 47.90
CA VAL A 5 0.65 10.98 48.07
C VAL A 5 0.69 12.36 48.68
N VAL A 6 1.00 12.40 49.96
CA VAL A 6 0.92 13.59 50.77
C VAL A 6 2.33 13.88 51.31
N PRO A 7 2.94 15.04 51.00
CA PRO A 7 4.25 15.39 51.55
C PRO A 7 4.24 15.73 53.06
N TYR A 8 3.06 15.80 53.70
CA TYR A 8 2.89 16.29 55.08
C TYR A 8 1.81 15.53 55.85
N ASP A 9 2.09 15.05 57.07
CA ASP A 9 1.22 14.20 57.92
C ASP A 9 -0.18 14.74 58.27
N ASN A 10 -0.63 15.87 57.71
CA ASN A 10 -1.90 16.50 58.04
C ASN A 10 -2.84 16.58 56.83
N VAL A 11 -3.62 15.52 56.61
CA VAL A 11 -4.62 15.40 55.52
C VAL A 11 -5.62 16.56 55.53
N ASP A 12 -5.98 17.08 56.71
CA ASP A 12 -6.89 18.23 56.84
C ASP A 12 -6.33 19.53 56.25
N VAL A 13 -5.00 19.70 56.21
CA VAL A 13 -4.37 20.88 55.59
C VAL A 13 -4.42 20.78 54.07
N ILE A 14 -4.35 19.58 53.49
CA ILE A 14 -4.34 19.38 52.03
C ILE A 14 -5.74 19.44 51.43
N LEU A 15 -6.74 18.98 52.17
CA LEU A 15 -8.13 19.01 51.73
C LEU A 15 -8.79 20.39 51.93
N ASN A 16 -8.28 21.22 52.86
CA ASN A 16 -8.87 22.52 53.20
C ASN A 16 -7.99 23.75 52.87
N SER A 17 -6.73 23.57 52.42
CA SER A 17 -5.86 24.68 52.00
C SER A 17 -6.21 25.16 50.60
N SER A 18 -6.43 26.47 50.45
CA SER A 18 -6.55 27.15 49.15
C SER A 18 -5.23 27.21 48.36
N ASP A 19 -4.10 26.88 48.98
CA ASP A 19 -2.76 27.12 48.44
C ASP A 19 -2.14 25.88 47.76
N CYS A 20 -2.79 24.71 47.88
CA CYS A 20 -2.29 23.45 47.33
C CYS A 20 -3.22 22.90 46.23
N LYS A 21 -2.67 22.61 45.04
CA LYS A 21 -3.41 21.93 43.96
C LYS A 21 -3.21 20.42 44.09
N VAL A 22 -4.30 19.69 44.29
CA VAL A 22 -4.29 18.24 44.46
C VAL A 22 -4.72 17.56 43.16
N LEU A 23 -3.97 16.54 42.74
CA LEU A 23 -4.31 15.65 41.63
C LEU A 23 -4.46 14.21 42.14
N LEU A 24 -5.63 13.62 41.91
CA LEU A 24 -5.90 12.21 42.16
C LEU A 24 -5.84 11.43 40.85
N ILE A 25 -5.00 10.40 40.80
CA ILE A 25 -4.87 9.50 39.65
C ILE A 25 -5.48 8.15 40.01
N PHE A 26 -6.54 7.75 39.32
CA PHE A 26 -7.11 6.40 39.43
C PHE A 26 -6.62 5.56 38.27
N ASP A 27 -5.76 4.60 38.55
CA ASP A 27 -5.22 3.68 37.57
C ASP A 27 -6.07 2.40 37.50
N GLY A 28 -6.62 2.11 36.32
CA GLY A 28 -7.40 0.88 36.06
C GLY A 28 -8.86 0.94 36.52
N LEU A 29 -9.68 1.78 35.88
CA LEU A 29 -11.12 1.88 36.18
C LEU A 29 -11.89 0.54 36.07
N GLU A 30 -11.43 -0.35 35.21
CA GLU A 30 -11.94 -1.72 35.06
C GLU A 30 -11.63 -2.66 36.23
N GLU A 31 -10.65 -2.33 37.08
CA GLU A 31 -10.16 -3.19 38.15
C GLU A 31 -10.95 -3.00 39.45
N PHE A 32 -11.88 -2.05 39.47
CA PHE A 32 -12.82 -1.89 40.57
C PHE A 32 -13.68 -3.14 40.73
N ARG A 33 -13.53 -3.80 41.89
CA ARG A 33 -14.27 -5.03 42.23
C ARG A 33 -15.78 -4.82 42.25
N THR A 34 -16.23 -3.62 42.61
CA THR A 34 -17.62 -3.18 42.57
C THR A 34 -17.82 -2.19 41.43
N PRO A 35 -18.85 -2.36 40.58
CA PRO A 35 -19.12 -1.44 39.49
C PRO A 35 -19.44 -0.03 40.03
N LEU A 36 -18.90 0.99 39.37
CA LEU A 36 -19.21 2.38 39.67
C LEU A 36 -20.54 2.74 39.00
N ASP A 37 -21.57 2.99 39.80
CA ASP A 37 -22.89 3.40 39.31
C ASP A 37 -23.06 4.91 39.45
N PHE A 38 -22.87 5.62 38.33
CA PHE A 38 -23.01 7.08 38.26
C PHE A 38 -24.46 7.55 38.19
N SER A 39 -25.44 6.66 38.16
CA SER A 39 -26.88 6.99 38.23
C SER A 39 -27.40 6.87 39.65
N GLU A 40 -27.24 5.71 40.28
CA GLU A 40 -27.94 5.33 41.51
C GLU A 40 -27.15 5.62 42.79
N ALA A 41 -25.84 5.90 42.71
CA ALA A 41 -25.05 6.15 43.92
C ALA A 41 -25.61 7.36 44.70
N PRO A 42 -25.84 7.23 46.02
CA PRO A 42 -26.36 8.32 46.83
C PRO A 42 -25.36 9.48 46.88
N ALA A 43 -25.85 10.70 46.62
CA ALA A 43 -25.02 11.91 46.70
C ALA A 43 -24.59 12.13 48.15
N ASN A 44 -23.29 12.33 48.36
CA ASN A 44 -22.73 12.67 49.66
C ASN A 44 -21.60 13.68 49.45
N SER A 45 -21.60 14.73 50.27
CA SER A 45 -20.61 15.80 50.28
C SER A 45 -19.89 15.94 51.63
N ASP A 46 -20.23 15.10 52.63
CA ASP A 46 -19.53 15.03 53.91
C ASP A 46 -18.31 14.09 53.82
N PRO A 47 -17.07 14.60 53.91
CA PRO A 47 -15.86 13.80 53.81
C PRO A 47 -15.63 12.89 55.02
N ARG A 48 -16.34 13.08 56.14
CA ARG A 48 -16.17 12.27 57.37
C ARG A 48 -17.12 11.08 57.43
N ARG A 49 -18.11 11.03 56.54
CA ARG A 49 -19.10 9.95 56.51
C ARG A 49 -18.51 8.70 55.85
N GLU A 50 -18.61 7.56 56.53
CA GLU A 50 -18.21 6.27 55.97
C GLU A 50 -19.12 5.90 54.79
N LEU A 51 -18.48 5.55 53.66
CA LEU A 51 -19.14 5.16 52.42
C LEU A 51 -18.55 3.85 51.90
N PRO A 52 -19.36 3.01 51.23
CA PRO A 52 -18.85 1.98 50.36
C PRO A 52 -17.85 2.56 49.34
N VAL A 53 -16.78 1.83 49.03
CA VAL A 53 -15.71 2.32 48.13
C VAL A 53 -16.25 2.74 46.76
N SER A 54 -17.27 2.04 46.24
CA SER A 54 -17.93 2.42 44.98
C SER A 54 -18.53 3.83 45.07
N ASP A 55 -19.23 4.12 46.15
CA ASP A 55 -19.99 5.36 46.33
C ASP A 55 -19.06 6.52 46.64
N LEU A 56 -17.98 6.26 47.39
CA LEU A 56 -16.89 7.20 47.61
C LEU A 56 -16.28 7.67 46.28
N ILE A 57 -15.88 6.73 45.43
CA ILE A 57 -15.25 7.03 44.15
C ILE A 57 -16.23 7.74 43.21
N THR A 58 -17.49 7.28 43.14
CA THR A 58 -18.53 7.93 42.34
C THR A 58 -18.76 9.37 42.79
N ASN A 59 -18.82 9.64 44.09
CA ASN A 59 -19.02 11.00 44.61
C ASN A 59 -17.80 11.90 44.42
N ILE A 60 -16.58 11.35 44.45
CA ILE A 60 -15.36 12.10 44.07
C ILE A 60 -15.42 12.48 42.59
N VAL A 61 -15.75 11.53 41.70
CA VAL A 61 -15.82 11.79 40.24
C VAL A 61 -16.96 12.73 39.87
N ARG A 62 -18.09 12.69 40.58
CA ARG A 62 -19.18 13.68 40.43
C ARG A 62 -18.82 15.08 40.95
N GLY A 63 -17.71 15.22 41.70
CA GLY A 63 -17.34 16.47 42.38
C GLY A 63 -18.15 16.77 43.64
N ASN A 64 -18.95 15.82 44.14
CA ASN A 64 -19.68 15.97 45.40
C ASN A 64 -18.74 15.93 46.61
N LEU A 65 -17.71 15.07 46.53
CA LEU A 65 -16.62 15.01 47.49
C LEU A 65 -15.35 15.59 46.86
N LEU A 66 -14.64 16.41 47.62
CA LEU A 66 -13.37 17.03 47.21
C LEU A 66 -13.48 17.92 45.94
N PRO A 67 -14.40 18.92 45.90
CA PRO A 67 -14.72 19.69 44.69
C PRO A 67 -13.55 20.54 44.12
N GLY A 68 -12.44 20.70 44.84
CA GLY A 68 -11.24 21.42 44.40
C GLY A 68 -10.13 20.54 43.81
N VAL A 69 -10.34 19.23 43.73
CA VAL A 69 -9.32 18.25 43.31
C VAL A 69 -9.40 17.99 41.80
N MET A 70 -8.24 17.92 41.14
CA MET A 70 -8.15 17.44 39.77
C MET A 70 -8.15 15.92 39.73
N LEU A 71 -8.82 15.33 38.74
CA LEU A 71 -8.92 13.89 38.57
C LEU A 71 -8.31 13.45 37.25
N TRP A 72 -7.47 12.41 37.29
CA TRP A 72 -7.01 11.71 36.11
C TRP A 72 -7.38 10.23 36.20
N LEU A 73 -8.37 9.84 35.40
CA LEU A 73 -8.85 8.46 35.32
C LEU A 73 -8.13 7.74 34.18
N LEU A 74 -7.39 6.68 34.50
CA LEU A 74 -6.77 5.79 33.52
C LEU A 74 -7.64 4.53 33.38
N SER A 75 -7.92 4.15 32.15
CA SER A 75 -8.75 2.98 31.86
C SER A 75 -8.41 2.41 30.50
N ARG A 76 -8.70 1.12 30.29
CA ARG A 76 -8.68 0.55 28.94
C ARG A 76 -9.64 1.27 27.99
N PRO A 77 -9.35 1.26 26.66
CA PRO A 77 -10.25 1.84 25.66
C PRO A 77 -11.70 1.37 25.82
N GLY A 78 -12.64 2.30 25.72
CA GLY A 78 -14.07 2.05 25.89
C GLY A 78 -14.55 1.97 27.35
N VAL A 79 -13.70 1.64 28.33
CA VAL A 79 -14.13 1.59 29.75
C VAL A 79 -14.43 3.00 30.28
N GLY A 80 -13.65 4.00 29.88
CA GLY A 80 -13.86 5.39 30.24
C GLY A 80 -15.22 5.95 29.80
N SER A 81 -15.87 5.37 28.79
CA SER A 81 -17.21 5.78 28.35
C SER A 81 -18.31 5.52 29.40
N LYS A 82 -18.03 4.71 30.42
CA LYS A 82 -18.92 4.53 31.58
C LYS A 82 -19.02 5.78 32.44
N VAL A 83 -18.04 6.68 32.37
CA VAL A 83 -18.12 7.98 33.04
C VAL A 83 -19.00 8.88 32.17
N PRO A 84 -20.08 9.47 32.73
CA PRO A 84 -20.94 10.39 31.99
C PRO A 84 -20.14 11.52 31.33
N ALA A 85 -20.34 11.75 30.03
CA ALA A 85 -19.58 12.74 29.26
C ALA A 85 -19.65 14.17 29.84
N GLY A 86 -20.75 14.52 30.51
CA GLY A 86 -20.91 15.81 31.20
C GLY A 86 -20.01 15.99 32.44
N LEU A 87 -19.35 14.93 32.91
CA LEU A 87 -18.39 14.96 34.03
C LEU A 87 -16.93 14.92 33.54
N VAL A 88 -16.70 14.95 32.22
CA VAL A 88 -15.37 14.77 31.63
C VAL A 88 -14.95 16.02 30.89
N ASP A 89 -13.98 16.75 31.43
CA ASP A 89 -13.43 17.94 30.78
C ASP A 89 -12.56 17.61 29.56
N ARG A 90 -11.86 16.48 29.61
CA ARG A 90 -10.90 16.07 28.58
C ARG A 90 -10.75 14.55 28.52
N VAL A 91 -10.69 14.03 27.29
CA VAL A 91 -10.32 12.64 27.00
C VAL A 91 -9.01 12.64 26.23
N THR A 92 -8.06 11.82 26.67
CA THR A 92 -6.78 11.60 25.99
C THR A 92 -6.58 10.12 25.78
N GLU A 93 -6.24 9.72 24.55
CA GLU A 93 -5.89 8.35 24.21
C GLU A 93 -4.37 8.24 24.06
N VAL A 94 -3.78 7.21 24.68
CA VAL A 94 -2.33 6.96 24.55
C VAL A 94 -2.10 6.31 23.18
N PRO A 95 -1.29 6.92 22.30
CA PRO A 95 -1.06 6.34 20.99
C PRO A 95 -0.30 5.01 21.11
N PRO A 96 -0.57 4.06 20.20
CA PRO A 96 0.22 2.84 20.11
C PRO A 96 1.68 3.13 19.72
N PHE A 97 2.60 2.20 19.99
CA PHE A 97 3.97 2.32 19.49
C PHE A 97 3.96 2.33 17.96
N SER A 98 4.61 3.34 17.39
CA SER A 98 4.93 3.43 15.98
C SER A 98 6.06 2.46 15.60
N PRO A 99 6.26 2.16 14.30
CA PRO A 99 7.42 1.38 13.86
C PRO A 99 8.75 1.96 14.36
N THR A 100 8.88 3.29 14.41
CA THR A 100 10.07 3.95 14.95
C THR A 100 10.22 3.73 16.46
N ASP A 101 9.13 3.78 17.23
CA ASP A 101 9.18 3.48 18.67
C ASP A 101 9.61 2.02 18.94
N ILE A 102 9.16 1.06 18.10
CA ILE A 102 9.55 -0.35 18.21
C ILE A 102 11.05 -0.52 17.91
N GLN A 103 11.55 0.16 16.88
CA GLN A 103 12.96 0.13 16.51
C GLN A 103 13.85 0.80 17.59
N ASP A 104 13.39 1.92 18.14
CA ASP A 104 14.07 2.61 19.25
C ASP A 104 14.06 1.74 20.52
N TYR A 105 12.97 1.03 20.79
CA TYR A 105 12.89 0.09 21.91
C TYR A 105 13.89 -1.07 21.77
N LEU A 106 14.12 -1.56 20.55
CA LEU A 106 15.08 -2.63 20.25
C LEU A 106 16.54 -2.16 20.43
N THR A 107 16.86 -0.96 19.95
CA THR A 107 18.21 -0.42 19.98
C THR A 107 18.59 0.16 21.34
N ASN A 108 17.63 0.75 22.06
CA ASN A 108 17.82 1.41 23.35
C ASN A 108 16.86 0.87 24.41
N PRO A 109 17.02 -0.40 24.86
CA PRO A 109 16.12 -0.98 25.84
C PRO A 109 16.22 -0.25 27.21
N PRO A 110 15.09 -0.01 27.90
CA PRO A 110 15.06 0.69 29.19
C PRO A 110 16.01 0.10 30.24
N ARG A 111 16.70 0.97 31.02
CA ARG A 111 17.74 0.60 32.01
C ARG A 111 17.32 -0.49 33.02
N HIS A 112 16.08 -0.47 33.52
CA HIS A 112 15.56 -1.49 34.45
C HIS A 112 15.41 -2.90 33.83
N LEU A 113 15.63 -3.04 32.52
CA LEU A 113 15.62 -4.32 31.81
C LEU A 113 17.04 -4.84 31.52
N GLN A 114 18.07 -4.03 31.77
CA GLN A 114 19.47 -4.43 31.67
C GLN A 114 19.94 -5.27 32.87
N GLU A 115 19.19 -5.27 33.99
CA GLU A 115 19.58 -5.89 35.26
C GLU A 115 19.64 -7.44 35.27
N ASN A 116 19.30 -8.12 34.18
CA ASN A 116 19.41 -9.58 34.10
C ASN A 116 20.66 -10.09 33.35
N SER A 117 21.58 -9.20 32.93
CA SER A 117 22.86 -9.57 32.31
C SER A 117 24.06 -9.30 33.24
N HIS A 118 23.97 -9.71 34.51
CA HIS A 118 25.11 -9.69 35.42
C HIS A 118 25.65 -11.11 35.62
N THR A 119 26.57 -11.52 34.75
CA THR A 119 27.82 -12.12 35.24
C THR A 119 28.77 -10.96 35.53
N PRO A 120 29.29 -10.82 36.76
CA PRO A 120 30.28 -9.78 37.05
C PRO A 120 31.59 -10.20 36.40
N SER A 121 31.95 -9.57 35.27
CA SER A 121 33.31 -9.62 34.75
C SER A 121 33.96 -8.26 34.97
N GLN A 122 35.16 -8.35 35.53
CA GLN A 122 36.00 -7.28 36.03
C GLN A 122 36.37 -6.26 34.93
N GLU A 123 36.58 -5.03 35.40
CA GLU A 123 37.59 -4.07 34.97
C GLU A 123 37.89 -3.94 33.46
N SER A 124 37.39 -2.82 32.91
CA SER A 124 38.13 -1.90 32.05
C SER A 124 39.27 -2.47 31.19
N THR A 125 38.94 -2.84 29.96
CA THR A 125 39.83 -2.66 28.81
C THR A 125 39.03 -2.09 27.64
N PRO A 126 39.54 -1.09 26.89
CA PRO A 126 38.87 -0.58 25.72
C PRO A 126 39.01 -1.61 24.60
N ARG A 127 37.93 -2.36 24.31
CA ARG A 127 37.94 -3.33 23.22
C ARG A 127 38.17 -2.61 21.89
N SER A 128 39.19 -3.09 21.19
CA SER A 128 39.61 -2.73 19.84
C SER A 128 38.50 -2.96 18.82
N ARG A 129 38.49 -2.08 17.82
CA ARG A 129 37.41 -1.79 16.87
C ARG A 129 37.28 -2.73 15.68
N ASP A 130 37.78 -3.97 15.75
CA ASP A 130 37.95 -4.83 14.57
C ASP A 130 37.35 -6.23 14.76
N ALA A 131 36.02 -6.31 14.71
CA ALA A 131 35.27 -7.49 14.25
C ALA A 131 33.83 -7.04 13.93
N ARG A 132 33.37 -7.24 12.70
CA ARG A 132 31.99 -6.96 12.25
C ARG A 132 31.02 -7.99 12.85
N GLU A 133 30.82 -7.99 14.16
CA GLU A 133 29.68 -8.67 14.78
C GLU A 133 28.43 -7.82 14.53
N GLU A 134 27.55 -8.28 13.63
CA GLU A 134 26.26 -7.65 13.38
C GLU A 134 25.45 -7.58 14.69
N ASP A 135 24.99 -6.38 15.05
CA ASP A 135 24.12 -6.17 16.20
C ASP A 135 22.86 -7.05 16.06
N PRO A 136 22.57 -7.96 17.02
CA PRO A 136 21.39 -8.82 16.97
C PRO A 136 20.08 -8.04 16.88
N SER A 137 20.06 -6.76 17.29
CA SER A 137 18.89 -5.89 17.16
C SER A 137 18.45 -5.70 15.71
N HIS A 138 19.41 -5.66 14.76
CA HIS A 138 19.13 -5.50 13.33
C HIS A 138 18.41 -6.74 12.77
N LYS A 139 18.91 -7.94 13.07
CA LYS A 139 18.28 -9.20 12.65
C LYS A 139 16.85 -9.36 13.19
N VAL A 140 16.63 -8.93 14.44
CA VAL A 140 15.28 -8.93 15.05
C VAL A 140 14.37 -7.94 14.33
N TRP A 141 14.87 -6.75 14.00
CA TRP A 141 14.11 -5.75 13.24
C TRP A 141 13.80 -6.20 11.82
N ASP A 142 14.74 -6.81 11.11
CA ASP A 142 14.53 -7.36 9.76
C ASP A 142 13.41 -8.41 9.78
N HIS A 143 13.47 -9.33 10.75
CA HIS A 143 12.43 -10.35 10.91
C HIS A 143 11.05 -9.73 11.24
N LEU A 144 10.98 -8.77 12.17
CA LEU A 144 9.73 -8.08 12.49
C LEU A 144 9.19 -7.25 11.32
N SER A 145 10.08 -6.69 10.50
CA SER A 145 9.71 -5.91 9.32
C SER A 145 9.07 -6.80 8.24
N LEU A 146 9.52 -8.05 8.14
CA LEU A 146 8.91 -9.07 7.27
C LEU A 146 7.60 -9.65 7.84
N GLN A 147 7.38 -9.58 9.15
CA GLN A 147 6.20 -10.13 9.83
C GLN A 147 5.27 -9.01 10.34
N LYS A 148 4.60 -8.31 9.42
CA LYS A 148 3.67 -7.22 9.76
C LYS A 148 2.59 -7.59 10.80
N PRO A 149 1.98 -8.80 10.84
CA PRO A 149 1.08 -9.18 11.94
C PRO A 149 1.73 -9.07 13.33
N LEU A 150 2.97 -9.55 13.48
CA LEU A 150 3.72 -9.44 14.73
C LEU A 150 4.07 -7.99 15.06
N ARG A 151 4.48 -7.20 14.05
CA ARG A 151 4.78 -5.78 14.21
C ARG A 151 3.58 -4.98 14.70
N ILE A 152 2.38 -5.24 14.16
CA ILE A 152 1.13 -4.61 14.60
C ILE A 152 0.85 -4.94 16.07
N LEU A 153 1.05 -6.19 16.49
CA LEU A 153 0.88 -6.59 17.89
C LEU A 153 1.94 -5.96 18.81
N CYS A 154 3.16 -5.72 18.30
CA CYS A 154 4.22 -4.99 19.01
C CYS A 154 3.93 -3.49 19.20
N SER A 155 2.84 -2.99 18.62
CA SER A 155 2.35 -1.64 18.93
C SER A 155 1.92 -1.51 20.41
N VAL A 156 1.64 -2.63 21.09
CA VAL A 156 1.40 -2.71 22.54
C VAL A 156 2.73 -2.94 23.27
N PRO A 157 3.17 -2.02 24.17
CA PRO A 157 4.51 -2.09 24.79
C PRO A 157 4.79 -3.40 25.54
N GLY A 158 3.79 -3.95 26.23
CA GLY A 158 3.92 -5.22 26.95
C GLY A 158 4.16 -6.42 26.02
N ILE A 159 3.48 -6.44 24.86
CA ILE A 159 3.67 -7.46 23.83
C ILE A 159 5.01 -7.26 23.13
N CYS A 160 5.35 -6.00 22.78
CA CYS A 160 6.63 -5.63 22.20
C CYS A 160 7.80 -6.16 23.02
N ARG A 161 7.77 -5.96 24.34
CA ARG A 161 8.77 -6.48 25.27
C ARG A 161 8.91 -8.00 25.22
N ILE A 162 7.80 -8.74 25.14
CA ILE A 162 7.82 -10.20 25.10
C ILE A 162 8.40 -10.68 23.76
N VAL A 163 7.94 -10.10 22.65
CA VAL A 163 8.36 -10.47 21.29
C VAL A 163 9.85 -10.17 21.10
N THR A 164 10.27 -8.93 21.32
CA THR A 164 11.66 -8.48 21.13
C THR A 164 12.64 -9.25 22.00
N ARG A 165 12.32 -9.48 23.29
CA ARG A 165 13.16 -10.28 24.20
C ARG A 165 13.28 -11.74 23.76
N THR A 166 12.21 -12.31 23.22
CA THR A 166 12.20 -13.69 22.76
C THR A 166 13.03 -13.82 21.50
N LEU A 167 12.79 -12.97 20.50
CA LEU A 167 13.55 -12.96 19.25
C LEU A 167 15.04 -12.69 19.48
N SER A 168 15.39 -11.70 20.32
CA SER A 168 16.80 -11.39 20.63
C SER A 168 17.54 -12.58 21.23
N ARG A 169 16.87 -13.38 22.06
CA ARG A 169 17.45 -14.61 22.62
C ARG A 169 17.65 -15.69 21.56
N LEU A 170 16.69 -15.86 20.64
CA LEU A 170 16.76 -16.87 19.60
C LEU A 170 17.80 -16.51 18.53
N VAL A 171 17.93 -15.23 18.18
CA VAL A 171 18.99 -14.73 17.29
C VAL A 171 20.37 -14.88 17.93
N GLY A 172 20.48 -14.70 19.25
CA GLY A 172 21.73 -14.86 19.98
C GLY A 172 22.15 -16.30 20.27
N SER A 173 21.32 -17.31 19.96
CA SER A 173 21.76 -18.71 20.03
C SER A 173 22.43 -19.10 18.71
N GLU A 174 23.68 -19.56 18.74
CA GLU A 174 24.56 -19.87 17.58
C GLU A 174 24.08 -21.03 16.66
N SER A 175 22.79 -21.35 16.63
CA SER A 175 22.23 -22.39 15.78
C SER A 175 21.75 -21.78 14.45
N GLU A 176 22.53 -21.97 13.37
CA GLU A 176 22.20 -21.50 12.02
C GLU A 176 20.89 -22.09 11.45
N ASP A 177 20.43 -23.23 11.98
CA ASP A 177 19.21 -23.92 11.52
C ASP A 177 17.91 -23.46 12.20
N LEU A 178 17.97 -22.54 13.16
CA LEU A 178 16.78 -22.16 13.95
C LEU A 178 15.87 -21.16 13.20
N LEU A 179 14.77 -21.65 12.64
CA LEU A 179 13.73 -20.79 12.06
C LEU A 179 13.10 -19.87 13.12
N LEU A 180 13.16 -18.56 12.90
CA LEU A 180 12.56 -17.59 13.81
C LEU A 180 11.02 -17.69 13.82
N PRO A 181 10.39 -17.56 15.01
CA PRO A 181 8.93 -17.60 15.16
C PRO A 181 8.19 -16.61 14.27
N ARG A 182 7.17 -17.08 13.55
CA ARG A 182 6.37 -16.23 12.63
C ARG A 182 5.03 -15.80 13.20
N THR A 183 4.52 -16.52 14.19
CA THR A 183 3.23 -16.26 14.82
C THR A 183 3.38 -15.82 16.28
N LEU A 184 2.34 -15.18 16.83
CA LEU A 184 2.38 -14.75 18.23
C LEU A 184 2.43 -15.98 19.15
N THR A 185 1.74 -17.06 18.79
CA THR A 185 1.74 -18.30 19.59
C THR A 185 3.13 -18.94 19.65
N GLU A 186 3.87 -18.98 18.54
CA GLU A 186 5.25 -19.48 18.55
C GLU A 186 6.15 -18.63 19.46
N ILE A 187 6.05 -17.30 19.37
CA ILE A 187 6.79 -16.38 20.26
C ILE A 187 6.50 -16.70 21.73
N TYR A 188 5.22 -16.81 22.11
CA TYR A 188 4.85 -17.04 23.50
C TYR A 188 5.24 -18.46 23.97
N THR A 189 5.26 -19.43 23.06
CA THR A 189 5.77 -20.77 23.32
C THR A 189 7.26 -20.73 23.68
N HIS A 190 8.08 -20.06 22.88
CA HIS A 190 9.51 -19.86 23.18
C HIS A 190 9.74 -18.99 24.42
N TYR A 191 8.88 -17.99 24.66
CA TYR A 191 8.94 -17.15 25.86
C TYR A 191 8.73 -17.98 27.14
N CYS A 192 7.69 -18.81 27.15
CA CYS A 192 7.31 -19.66 28.28
C CYS A 192 8.25 -20.86 28.44
N TRP A 193 8.77 -21.43 27.36
CA TRP A 193 9.61 -22.64 27.42
C TRP A 193 10.81 -22.58 26.46
N PRO A 194 11.87 -21.85 26.82
CA PRO A 194 13.03 -21.60 25.95
C PRO A 194 13.93 -22.83 25.70
N HIS A 195 13.81 -23.91 26.50
CA HIS A 195 14.68 -25.09 26.44
C HIS A 195 13.95 -26.36 25.96
N LEU A 196 12.88 -26.23 25.17
CA LEU A 196 12.10 -27.38 24.67
C LEU A 196 12.87 -28.30 23.71
N SER A 197 13.89 -27.76 23.03
CA SER A 197 14.67 -28.45 21.98
C SER A 197 15.87 -29.25 22.50
N SER A 198 16.24 -29.12 23.78
CA SER A 198 17.28 -29.95 24.40
C SER A 198 16.66 -31.22 24.99
N SER A 199 17.24 -32.37 24.67
CA SER A 199 16.87 -33.74 25.05
C SER A 199 16.82 -34.02 26.56
N ASP A 200 16.01 -33.29 27.33
CA ASP A 200 15.94 -33.35 28.80
C ASP A 200 14.53 -33.78 29.27
N PRO A 201 14.37 -34.55 30.37
CA PRO A 201 13.12 -35.19 30.79
C PRO A 201 12.12 -34.20 31.46
N SER A 202 11.95 -33.02 30.87
CA SER A 202 11.18 -31.87 31.38
C SER A 202 9.67 -31.92 31.10
N THR A 203 9.16 -32.96 30.43
CA THR A 203 7.72 -33.12 30.09
C THR A 203 6.81 -33.11 31.34
N GLY A 204 7.29 -33.64 32.46
CA GLY A 204 6.58 -33.58 33.76
C GLY A 204 6.46 -32.16 34.32
N SER A 205 7.47 -31.30 34.10
CA SER A 205 7.51 -29.91 34.59
C SER A 205 6.50 -29.00 33.88
N ILE A 206 6.30 -29.21 32.58
CA ILE A 206 5.32 -28.45 31.77
C ILE A 206 3.90 -28.77 32.22
N ARG A 207 3.55 -30.06 32.34
CA ARG A 207 2.21 -30.46 32.81
C ARG A 207 1.94 -29.95 34.22
N LYS A 208 2.92 -30.03 35.13
CA LYS A 208 2.82 -29.48 36.50
C LYS A 208 2.61 -27.96 36.49
N SER A 209 3.30 -27.24 35.61
CA SER A 209 3.13 -25.80 35.44
C SER A 209 1.75 -25.45 34.87
N LEU A 210 1.21 -26.27 33.96
CA LEU A 210 -0.12 -26.06 33.40
C LEU A 210 -1.24 -26.40 34.40
N THR A 211 -1.10 -27.44 35.21
CA THR A 211 -2.08 -27.81 36.25
C THR A 211 -2.17 -26.77 37.37
N SER A 212 -1.12 -25.95 37.54
CA SER A 212 -1.07 -24.83 38.49
C SER A 212 -1.29 -23.48 37.81
N LEU A 213 -0.26 -22.91 37.19
CA LEU A 213 -0.28 -21.58 36.56
C LEU A 213 -1.27 -21.49 35.38
N GLY A 214 -1.35 -22.51 34.53
CA GLY A 214 -2.30 -22.52 33.41
C GLY A 214 -3.76 -22.52 33.88
N ARG A 215 -4.06 -23.33 34.90
CA ARG A 215 -5.37 -23.37 35.56
C ARG A 215 -5.71 -22.04 36.22
N LEU A 216 -4.77 -21.44 36.96
CA LEU A 216 -4.92 -20.11 37.53
C LEU A 216 -5.24 -19.10 36.43
N ALA A 217 -4.45 -19.08 35.35
CA ALA A 217 -4.58 -18.15 34.24
C ALA A 217 -5.97 -18.22 33.58
N PHE A 218 -6.46 -19.43 33.27
CA PHE A 218 -7.76 -19.61 32.63
C PHE A 218 -8.93 -19.16 33.51
N TYR A 219 -9.04 -19.65 34.75
CA TYR A 219 -10.19 -19.31 35.61
C TYR A 219 -10.15 -17.86 36.08
N SER A 220 -8.96 -17.28 36.27
CA SER A 220 -8.85 -15.85 36.57
C SER A 220 -9.24 -14.97 35.38
N LEU A 221 -8.94 -15.39 34.14
CA LEU A 221 -9.39 -14.70 32.93
C LEU A 221 -10.92 -14.68 32.84
N LEU A 222 -11.59 -15.81 33.11
CA LEU A 222 -13.06 -15.90 33.14
C LEU A 222 -13.69 -14.95 34.17
N ARG A 223 -13.05 -14.86 35.35
CA ARG A 223 -13.48 -13.99 36.46
C ARG A 223 -13.06 -12.54 36.31
N ARG A 224 -12.36 -12.18 35.22
CA ARG A 224 -11.77 -10.85 34.99
C ARG A 224 -10.89 -10.40 36.16
N ARG A 225 -10.08 -11.32 36.69
CA ARG A 225 -9.12 -11.06 37.78
C ARG A 225 -7.70 -11.00 37.23
N HIS A 226 -6.97 -9.93 37.59
CA HIS A 226 -5.59 -9.68 37.14
C HIS A 226 -4.56 -9.71 38.29
N THR A 227 -5.01 -9.59 39.53
CA THR A 227 -4.17 -9.61 40.74
C THR A 227 -4.56 -10.76 41.67
N PHE A 228 -3.59 -11.38 42.33
CA PHE A 228 -3.76 -12.56 43.19
C PHE A 228 -3.04 -12.37 44.52
N CYS A 229 -3.63 -12.86 45.62
CA CYS A 229 -2.91 -12.95 46.90
C CYS A 229 -2.09 -14.25 46.98
N GLU A 230 -1.16 -14.34 47.93
CA GLU A 230 -0.35 -15.55 48.11
C GLU A 230 -1.19 -16.78 48.46
N ALA A 231 -2.24 -16.62 49.27
CA ALA A 231 -3.16 -17.70 49.61
C ALA A 231 -3.86 -18.24 48.35
N GLU A 232 -4.36 -17.36 47.47
CA GLU A 232 -4.94 -17.75 46.20
C GLU A 232 -3.94 -18.51 45.33
N LEU A 233 -2.71 -18.01 45.16
CA LEU A 233 -1.68 -18.72 44.40
C LEU A 233 -1.42 -20.13 44.92
N ARG A 234 -1.34 -20.30 46.25
CA ARG A 234 -1.18 -21.61 46.90
C ARG A 234 -2.37 -22.54 46.67
N THR A 235 -3.61 -22.03 46.61
CA THR A 235 -4.79 -22.88 46.29
C THR A 235 -4.73 -23.47 44.88
N TYR A 236 -4.05 -22.81 43.95
CA TYR A 236 -3.78 -23.33 42.61
C TYR A 236 -2.48 -24.14 42.53
N GLY A 237 -1.76 -24.35 43.65
CA GLY A 237 -0.52 -25.11 43.68
C GLY A 237 0.67 -24.39 43.04
N VAL A 238 0.66 -23.05 43.05
CA VAL A 238 1.79 -22.21 42.61
C VAL A 238 2.71 -21.94 43.80
N ASP A 239 4.01 -22.17 43.62
CA ASP A 239 5.03 -21.87 44.63
C ASP A 239 5.16 -20.35 44.82
N VAL A 240 5.21 -19.89 46.09
CA VAL A 240 5.30 -18.46 46.45
C VAL A 240 6.45 -18.25 47.46
N PRO A 241 7.50 -17.48 47.11
CA PRO A 241 7.76 -16.91 45.79
C PRO A 241 8.14 -17.98 44.75
N PRO A 242 7.83 -17.79 43.45
CA PRO A 242 8.20 -18.73 42.42
C PRO A 242 9.74 -18.90 42.34
N PRO A 243 10.27 -20.14 42.33
CA PRO A 243 11.71 -20.37 42.28
C PRO A 243 12.36 -19.79 41.01
N ARG A 244 13.59 -19.29 41.11
CA ARG A 244 14.34 -18.76 39.96
C ARG A 244 14.44 -19.82 38.85
N GLY A 245 14.34 -19.40 37.60
CA GLY A 245 14.36 -20.28 36.42
C GLY A 245 13.02 -20.97 36.09
N THR A 246 12.05 -21.00 37.02
CA THR A 246 10.73 -21.58 36.75
C THR A 246 9.90 -20.71 35.80
N LEU A 247 8.83 -21.29 35.23
CA LEU A 247 7.84 -20.53 34.45
C LEU A 247 7.20 -19.44 35.31
N GLY A 248 6.84 -19.76 36.56
CA GLY A 248 6.21 -18.82 37.50
C GLY A 248 7.05 -17.56 37.71
N HIS A 249 8.36 -17.71 37.90
CA HIS A 249 9.28 -16.57 38.05
C HIS A 249 9.35 -15.67 36.80
N ARG A 250 9.16 -16.25 35.61
CA ARG A 250 9.21 -15.52 34.34
C ARG A 250 7.90 -14.85 33.96
N VAL A 251 6.75 -15.35 34.43
CA VAL A 251 5.43 -14.87 34.01
C VAL A 251 4.70 -14.08 35.08
N LEU A 252 5.04 -14.27 36.35
CA LEU A 252 4.46 -13.53 37.47
C LEU A 252 5.39 -12.39 37.91
N LYS A 253 4.78 -11.25 38.20
CA LYS A 253 5.42 -10.10 38.80
C LYS A 253 4.87 -9.92 40.21
N ARG A 254 5.78 -9.79 41.18
CA ARG A 254 5.46 -9.40 42.55
C ARG A 254 5.11 -7.91 42.58
N GLU A 255 4.00 -7.58 43.20
CA GLU A 255 3.64 -6.21 43.55
C GLU A 255 3.51 -6.09 45.06
N GLN A 256 4.22 -5.10 45.61
CA GLN A 256 4.10 -4.77 47.00
C GLN A 256 3.10 -3.62 47.11
N SER A 257 2.03 -3.84 47.87
CA SER A 257 1.14 -2.75 48.26
C SER A 257 1.91 -1.77 49.13
N TRP A 258 1.73 -0.47 48.91
CA TRP A 258 2.52 0.55 49.62
C TRP A 258 2.03 0.80 51.06
N SER A 259 0.80 0.38 51.39
CA SER A 259 0.15 0.62 52.69
C SER A 259 -0.07 -0.63 53.54
N SER A 260 0.33 -1.79 53.02
CA SER A 260 0.04 -3.10 53.61
C SER A 260 1.22 -4.03 53.35
N GLU A 261 1.63 -4.81 54.35
CA GLU A 261 2.56 -5.93 54.14
C GLU A 261 2.01 -6.98 53.17
N SER A 262 0.74 -6.87 52.75
CA SER A 262 0.12 -7.75 51.77
C SER A 262 0.82 -7.65 50.40
N ILE A 263 1.47 -8.74 50.03
CA ILE A 263 2.05 -8.96 48.72
C ILE A 263 0.94 -9.44 47.78
N SER A 264 0.81 -8.77 46.63
CA SER A 264 0.00 -9.24 45.52
C SER A 264 0.89 -9.69 44.36
N TRP A 265 0.34 -10.53 43.50
CA TRP A 265 1.00 -11.06 42.33
C TRP A 265 0.11 -10.85 41.12
N ARG A 266 0.72 -10.59 39.96
CA ARG A 266 0.01 -10.51 38.69
C ARG A 266 0.83 -11.11 37.57
N PHE A 267 0.18 -11.49 36.47
CA PHE A 267 0.92 -11.81 35.26
C PHE A 267 1.64 -10.55 34.74
N LEU A 268 2.80 -10.73 34.09
CA LEU A 268 3.57 -9.62 33.51
C LEU A 268 2.73 -8.78 32.54
N HIS A 269 1.86 -9.45 31.78
CA HIS A 269 0.90 -8.85 30.87
C HIS A 269 -0.29 -9.81 30.66
N THR A 270 -1.47 -9.27 30.38
CA THR A 270 -2.71 -10.06 30.19
C THR A 270 -2.59 -11.06 29.04
N SER A 271 -1.85 -10.75 27.98
CA SER A 271 -1.58 -11.70 26.89
C SER A 271 -0.87 -12.97 27.36
N VAL A 272 -0.04 -12.91 28.42
CA VAL A 272 0.61 -14.09 29.00
C VAL A 272 -0.42 -14.95 29.75
N GLN A 273 -1.35 -14.30 30.45
CA GLN A 273 -2.49 -14.95 31.11
C GLN A 273 -3.37 -15.66 30.06
N GLU A 274 -3.69 -14.99 28.95
CA GLU A 274 -4.47 -15.57 27.86
C GLU A 274 -3.75 -16.74 27.19
N PHE A 275 -2.46 -16.62 26.90
CA PHE A 275 -1.66 -17.71 26.33
C PHE A 275 -1.62 -18.95 27.23
N LEU A 276 -1.27 -18.79 28.50
CA LEU A 276 -1.22 -19.92 29.45
C LEU A 276 -2.62 -20.52 29.67
N GLY A 277 -3.65 -19.68 29.71
CA GLY A 277 -5.03 -20.13 29.76
C GLY A 277 -5.43 -20.95 28.53
N ALA A 278 -5.01 -20.55 27.33
CA ALA A 278 -5.29 -21.25 26.08
C ALA A 278 -4.60 -22.63 26.02
N VAL A 279 -3.32 -22.72 26.42
CA VAL A 279 -2.59 -23.99 26.48
C VAL A 279 -3.23 -24.92 27.53
N PHE A 280 -3.63 -24.39 28.68
CA PHE A 280 -4.38 -25.16 29.68
C PHE A 280 -5.72 -25.65 29.14
N TYR A 281 -6.50 -24.77 28.50
CA TYR A 281 -7.80 -25.12 27.94
C TYR A 281 -7.69 -26.21 26.87
N TYR A 282 -6.69 -26.11 25.98
CA TYR A 282 -6.36 -27.13 25.00
C TYR A 282 -6.13 -28.49 25.67
N MET A 283 -5.30 -28.51 26.72
CA MET A 283 -4.99 -29.74 27.46
C MET A 283 -6.20 -30.34 28.17
N SER A 284 -6.99 -29.51 28.85
CA SER A 284 -8.14 -29.96 29.64
C SER A 284 -9.31 -30.40 28.75
N SER A 285 -9.56 -29.73 27.62
CA SER A 285 -10.69 -30.01 26.73
C SER A 285 -10.60 -31.34 26.01
N ARG A 286 -9.40 -31.93 25.86
CA ARG A 286 -9.20 -33.27 25.30
C ARG A 286 -9.89 -34.37 26.11
N ARG A 287 -9.97 -34.20 27.43
CA ARG A 287 -10.56 -35.17 28.38
C ARG A 287 -11.74 -34.59 29.17
N GLY A 288 -12.12 -33.35 28.88
CA GLY A 288 -13.24 -32.68 29.51
C GLY A 288 -14.55 -33.39 29.15
N MET A 289 -15.34 -33.71 30.17
CA MET A 289 -16.71 -34.19 30.01
C MET A 289 -17.73 -33.04 30.05
N PHE A 290 -17.33 -31.89 30.59
CA PHE A 290 -18.18 -30.78 30.96
C PHE A 290 -17.63 -29.47 30.40
N ASP A 291 -18.53 -28.51 30.16
CA ASP A 291 -18.13 -27.18 29.69
C ASP A 291 -17.19 -26.50 30.69
N LEU A 292 -15.93 -26.32 30.29
CA LEU A 292 -14.89 -25.65 31.07
C LEU A 292 -15.20 -24.17 31.35
N PHE A 293 -16.11 -23.54 30.59
CA PHE A 293 -16.59 -22.18 30.85
C PHE A 293 -17.70 -22.11 31.93
N SER A 294 -18.24 -23.24 32.38
CA SER A 294 -19.30 -23.28 33.41
C SER A 294 -18.69 -23.33 34.81
N GLU A 295 -19.08 -22.40 35.68
CA GLU A 295 -18.73 -22.43 37.11
C GLU A 295 -19.82 -23.09 37.97
N SER A 296 -21.08 -23.05 37.53
CA SER A 296 -22.18 -23.75 38.19
C SER A 296 -22.05 -25.25 37.92
N GLY A 297 -22.07 -26.08 38.97
CA GLY A 297 -21.97 -27.55 38.88
C GLY A 297 -23.04 -28.24 38.00
N VAL A 298 -23.95 -27.48 37.40
CA VAL A 298 -24.83 -27.91 36.32
C VAL A 298 -24.22 -27.43 35.00
N SER A 299 -23.60 -28.34 34.27
CA SER A 299 -23.04 -28.06 32.95
C SER A 299 -23.49 -29.13 31.97
N TRP A 300 -23.75 -28.72 30.73
CA TRP A 300 -24.08 -29.68 29.67
C TRP A 300 -22.84 -30.48 29.31
N PRO A 301 -22.97 -31.79 29.03
CA PRO A 301 -21.84 -32.59 28.61
C PRO A 301 -21.28 -32.03 27.30
N ARG A 302 -20.01 -31.64 27.33
CA ARG A 302 -19.23 -31.24 26.15
C ARG A 302 -18.12 -32.26 26.03
N ILE A 303 -18.33 -33.27 25.20
CA ILE A 303 -17.35 -34.36 25.08
C ILE A 303 -16.38 -34.03 23.95
N GLY A 304 -15.09 -34.14 24.28
CA GLY A 304 -13.99 -34.03 23.33
C GLY A 304 -13.62 -32.60 22.93
N PHE A 305 -12.46 -32.49 22.30
CA PHE A 305 -11.85 -31.21 21.93
C PHE A 305 -12.74 -30.35 21.03
N HIS A 306 -13.36 -30.93 20.01
CA HIS A 306 -14.15 -30.19 19.03
C HIS A 306 -15.34 -29.43 19.65
N SER A 307 -16.06 -30.07 20.59
CA SER A 307 -17.19 -29.44 21.29
C SER A 307 -16.74 -28.24 22.13
N HIS A 308 -15.57 -28.35 22.77
CA HIS A 308 -14.96 -27.28 23.56
C HIS A 308 -14.41 -26.15 22.70
N TYR A 309 -13.71 -26.46 21.62
CA TYR A 309 -13.20 -25.45 20.70
C TYR A 309 -14.33 -24.60 20.11
N ARG A 310 -15.46 -25.24 19.75
CA ARG A 310 -16.67 -24.52 19.34
C ARG A 310 -17.24 -23.63 20.43
N ALA A 311 -17.28 -24.11 21.68
CA ALA A 311 -17.75 -23.32 22.81
C ALA A 311 -16.84 -22.11 23.07
N ALA A 312 -15.52 -22.29 23.00
CA ALA A 312 -14.54 -21.22 23.11
C ALA A 312 -14.73 -20.16 22.01
N LEU A 313 -14.91 -20.59 20.75
CA LEU A 313 -15.19 -19.69 19.63
C LEU A 313 -16.50 -18.90 19.83
N GLN A 314 -17.56 -19.55 20.30
CA GLN A 314 -18.83 -18.88 20.63
C GLN A 314 -18.70 -17.88 21.79
N LYS A 315 -17.92 -18.24 22.83
CA LYS A 315 -17.68 -17.37 23.99
C LYS A 315 -16.84 -16.14 23.63
N SER A 316 -15.81 -16.30 22.81
CA SER A 316 -15.05 -15.16 22.30
C SER A 316 -15.92 -14.22 21.46
N SER A 317 -16.76 -14.79 20.58
CA SER A 317 -17.66 -14.02 19.72
C SER A 317 -18.72 -13.21 20.48
N THR A 318 -19.10 -13.66 21.69
CA THR A 318 -20.08 -12.97 22.55
C THR A 318 -19.44 -11.97 23.52
N ALA A 319 -18.11 -11.95 23.66
CA ALA A 319 -17.42 -11.01 24.53
C ALA A 319 -17.50 -9.58 23.96
N THR A 320 -18.03 -8.64 24.73
CA THR A 320 -18.29 -7.25 24.31
C THR A 320 -17.04 -6.38 24.15
N SER A 321 -15.87 -6.83 24.63
CA SER A 321 -14.63 -6.04 24.71
C SER A 321 -13.42 -6.70 24.04
N GLY A 322 -13.60 -7.80 23.29
CA GLY A 322 -12.49 -8.51 22.65
C GLY A 322 -11.53 -9.22 23.63
N ASN A 323 -11.88 -9.31 24.92
CA ASN A 323 -11.04 -9.85 26.00
C ASN A 323 -10.68 -11.34 25.89
N LEU A 324 -11.09 -12.03 24.82
CA LEU A 324 -10.75 -13.42 24.54
C LEU A 324 -10.23 -13.61 23.10
N ASP A 325 -9.99 -12.53 22.36
CA ASP A 325 -9.55 -12.60 20.97
C ASP A 325 -8.13 -13.17 20.90
N LEU A 326 -7.22 -12.70 21.75
CA LEU A 326 -5.87 -13.27 21.87
C LEU A 326 -5.91 -14.68 22.44
N PHE A 327 -6.75 -14.95 23.46
CA PHE A 327 -6.97 -16.32 23.95
C PHE A 327 -7.36 -17.28 22.81
N MET A 328 -8.29 -16.90 21.94
CA MET A 328 -8.67 -17.72 20.79
C MET A 328 -7.55 -17.84 19.77
N CYS A 329 -6.84 -16.75 19.46
CA CYS A 329 -5.68 -16.78 18.57
C CYS A 329 -4.63 -17.79 19.08
N PHE A 330 -4.31 -17.75 20.38
CA PHE A 330 -3.40 -18.69 21.02
C PHE A 330 -3.95 -20.12 21.00
N LEU A 331 -5.24 -20.32 21.30
CA LEU A 331 -5.85 -21.65 21.27
C LEU A 331 -5.78 -22.27 19.87
N SER A 332 -6.00 -21.46 18.82
CA SER A 332 -5.83 -21.87 17.43
C SER A 332 -4.36 -22.10 17.08
N GLY A 333 -3.46 -21.20 17.45
CA GLY A 333 -2.04 -21.31 17.13
C GLY A 333 -1.34 -22.50 17.79
N VAL A 334 -1.82 -22.96 18.95
CA VAL A 334 -1.30 -24.19 19.61
C VAL A 334 -1.48 -25.42 18.73
N LEU A 335 -2.48 -25.41 17.84
CA LEU A 335 -2.74 -26.48 16.87
C LEU A 335 -1.85 -26.39 15.62
N SER A 336 -1.07 -25.32 15.43
CA SER A 336 -0.15 -25.17 14.29
C SER A 336 0.93 -26.27 14.28
N SER A 337 1.49 -26.55 13.11
CA SER A 337 2.58 -27.51 12.97
C SER A 337 3.83 -27.08 13.73
N ALA A 338 4.17 -25.79 13.68
CA ALA A 338 5.32 -25.23 14.39
C ALA A 338 5.18 -25.37 15.91
N THR A 339 4.07 -24.91 16.47
CA THR A 339 3.82 -25.02 17.93
C THR A 339 3.63 -26.48 18.36
N GLY A 340 3.02 -27.31 17.50
CA GLY A 340 2.90 -28.75 17.69
C GLY A 340 4.22 -29.48 17.82
N ALA A 341 5.18 -29.16 16.96
CA ALA A 341 6.51 -29.72 17.02
C ALA A 341 7.22 -29.36 18.34
N LEU A 342 6.95 -28.17 18.87
CA LEU A 342 7.52 -27.67 20.13
C LEU A 342 6.84 -28.26 21.37
N LEU A 343 5.50 -28.28 21.42
CA LEU A 343 4.72 -28.61 22.62
C LEU A 343 4.09 -30.01 22.59
N GLY A 344 3.86 -30.60 21.42
CA GLY A 344 3.02 -31.79 21.26
C GLY A 344 3.45 -32.98 22.12
N SER A 345 4.75 -33.30 22.12
CA SER A 345 5.32 -34.39 22.94
C SER A 345 5.19 -34.12 24.44
N ALA A 346 5.49 -32.89 24.88
CA ALA A 346 5.36 -32.46 26.28
C ALA A 346 3.92 -32.56 26.78
N LEU A 347 2.97 -32.20 25.92
CA LEU A 347 1.53 -32.26 26.18
C LEU A 347 0.94 -33.68 26.02
N GLY A 348 1.74 -34.66 25.58
CA GLY A 348 1.27 -36.02 25.34
C GLY A 348 0.17 -36.08 24.27
N VAL A 349 0.34 -35.31 23.19
CA VAL A 349 -0.53 -35.28 22.02
C VAL A 349 0.19 -36.03 20.89
N GLY A 350 -0.47 -37.04 20.31
CA GLY A 350 0.06 -37.72 19.12
C GLY A 350 -0.01 -36.81 17.88
N ARG A 351 0.93 -36.94 16.94
CA ARG A 351 0.95 -36.13 15.70
C ARG A 351 -0.36 -36.24 14.92
N GLU A 352 -0.92 -37.44 14.80
CA GLU A 352 -2.20 -37.68 14.11
C GLU A 352 -3.38 -37.00 14.82
N GLU A 353 -3.45 -37.11 16.15
CA GLU A 353 -4.46 -36.40 16.95
C GLU A 353 -4.40 -34.89 16.73
N GLN A 354 -3.18 -34.34 16.69
CA GLN A 354 -2.96 -32.91 16.46
C GLN A 354 -3.43 -32.47 15.07
N VAL A 355 -3.08 -33.22 14.01
CA VAL A 355 -3.50 -32.94 12.64
C VAL A 355 -5.02 -32.95 12.53
N ASN A 356 -5.68 -33.96 13.12
CA ASN A 356 -7.14 -34.05 13.13
C ASN A 356 -7.78 -32.84 13.82
N GLN A 357 -7.28 -32.45 15.01
CA GLN A 357 -7.78 -31.29 15.75
C GLN A 357 -7.57 -29.97 14.98
N ARG A 358 -6.42 -29.81 14.31
CA ARG A 358 -6.11 -28.66 13.46
C ARG A 358 -7.10 -28.54 12.29
N THR A 359 -7.35 -29.64 11.58
CA THR A 359 -8.29 -29.67 10.46
C THR A 359 -9.71 -29.33 10.91
N MET A 360 -10.16 -29.89 12.05
CA MET A 360 -11.49 -29.56 12.61
C MET A 360 -11.61 -28.08 13.00
N ALA A 361 -10.59 -27.52 13.65
CA ALA A 361 -10.55 -26.12 14.04
C ALA A 361 -10.59 -25.18 12.82
N MET A 362 -9.82 -25.49 11.79
CA MET A 362 -9.77 -24.76 10.52
C MET A 362 -11.15 -24.73 9.84
N THR A 363 -11.80 -25.88 9.67
CA THR A 363 -13.13 -25.97 9.07
C THR A 363 -14.16 -25.16 9.86
N LEU A 364 -14.10 -25.19 11.20
CA LEU A 364 -15.01 -24.42 12.03
C LEU A 364 -14.81 -22.90 11.88
N LEU A 365 -13.57 -22.45 11.86
CA LEU A 365 -13.24 -21.03 11.65
C LEU A 365 -13.72 -20.56 10.27
N GLN A 366 -13.40 -21.31 9.21
CA GLN A 366 -13.85 -20.99 7.85
C GLN A 366 -15.38 -20.89 7.74
N ASN A 367 -16.10 -21.84 8.33
CA ASN A 367 -17.57 -21.83 8.35
C ASN A 367 -18.12 -20.61 9.12
N THR A 368 -17.47 -20.23 10.22
CA THR A 368 -17.86 -19.08 11.04
C THR A 368 -17.72 -17.78 10.25
N VAL A 369 -16.60 -17.60 9.55
CA VAL A 369 -16.37 -16.42 8.72
C VAL A 369 -17.34 -16.42 7.51
N ALA A 370 -17.56 -17.57 6.88
CA ALA A 370 -18.46 -17.70 5.73
C ALA A 370 -19.93 -17.41 6.05
N GLY A 371 -20.39 -17.67 7.27
CA GLY A 371 -21.78 -17.48 7.70
C GLY A 371 -22.22 -16.01 7.89
N SER A 372 -21.30 -15.05 7.88
CA SER A 372 -21.56 -13.63 8.21
C SER A 372 -22.12 -12.76 7.06
N GLY A 373 -22.74 -13.37 6.05
CA GLY A 373 -22.79 -12.86 4.67
C GLY A 373 -23.46 -11.50 4.38
N SER A 374 -24.24 -10.91 5.29
CA SER A 374 -24.97 -9.64 5.02
C SER A 374 -24.45 -8.44 5.82
N GLU A 375 -23.76 -8.66 6.93
CA GLU A 375 -23.34 -7.59 7.83
C GLU A 375 -21.98 -6.99 7.42
N PRO A 376 -21.71 -5.72 7.80
CA PRO A 376 -20.37 -5.14 7.70
C PRO A 376 -19.30 -6.05 8.30
N VAL A 377 -18.14 -6.12 7.66
CA VAL A 377 -17.02 -6.92 8.17
C VAL A 377 -16.59 -6.32 9.51
N SER A 378 -16.95 -7.03 10.58
CA SER A 378 -16.60 -6.66 11.95
C SER A 378 -15.14 -6.99 12.25
N MET A 379 -14.55 -6.31 13.25
CA MET A 379 -13.24 -6.69 13.77
C MET A 379 -13.21 -8.13 14.31
N ARG A 380 -14.35 -8.70 14.74
CA ARG A 380 -14.43 -10.11 15.17
C ARG A 380 -14.21 -11.08 14.01
N SER A 381 -14.76 -10.76 12.83
CA SER A 381 -14.52 -11.55 11.63
C SER A 381 -13.04 -11.51 11.24
N VAL A 382 -12.40 -10.34 11.40
CA VAL A 382 -10.95 -10.17 11.20
C VAL A 382 -10.14 -10.97 12.24
N SER A 383 -10.48 -10.91 13.53
CA SER A 383 -9.86 -11.72 14.59
C SER A 383 -10.01 -13.23 14.33
N THR A 384 -11.13 -13.66 13.75
CA THR A 384 -11.35 -15.07 13.36
C THR A 384 -10.43 -15.49 12.21
N VAL A 385 -10.16 -14.59 11.26
CA VAL A 385 -9.16 -14.82 10.21
C VAL A 385 -7.73 -14.79 10.79
N ALA A 386 -7.45 -13.96 11.79
CA ALA A 386 -6.18 -13.98 12.50
C ALA A 386 -5.92 -15.35 13.16
N CYS A 387 -6.96 -16.02 13.69
CA CYS A 387 -6.87 -17.40 14.18
C CYS A 387 -6.49 -18.41 13.07
N LEU A 388 -6.98 -18.22 11.84
CA LEU A 388 -6.57 -19.02 10.67
C LEU A 388 -5.11 -18.76 10.28
N ALA A 389 -4.63 -17.52 10.42
CA ALA A 389 -3.23 -17.18 10.20
C ALA A 389 -2.31 -17.83 11.25
N GLU A 390 -2.69 -17.79 12.54
CA GLU A 390 -1.97 -18.45 13.64
C GLU A 390 -1.93 -19.98 13.47
N LEU A 391 -2.94 -20.59 12.85
CA LEU A 391 -2.92 -22.01 12.46
C LEU A 391 -1.85 -22.32 11.40
N GLN A 392 -1.17 -21.33 10.82
CA GLN A 392 -0.23 -21.48 9.69
C GLN A 392 -0.81 -22.25 8.50
N GLN A 393 -2.13 -22.19 8.29
CA GLN A 393 -2.81 -22.74 7.11
C GLN A 393 -3.23 -21.59 6.20
N GLY A 394 -2.22 -21.02 5.55
CA GLY A 394 -2.36 -19.78 4.78
C GLY A 394 -2.86 -19.94 3.36
N GLU A 395 -3.27 -21.13 2.90
CA GLU A 395 -3.66 -21.31 1.48
C GLU A 395 -4.83 -20.41 1.07
N TRP A 396 -5.86 -20.31 1.91
CA TRP A 396 -7.00 -19.43 1.63
C TRP A 396 -6.62 -17.95 1.69
N LEU A 397 -5.77 -17.55 2.64
CA LEU A 397 -5.26 -16.18 2.76
C LEU A 397 -4.42 -15.81 1.54
N ARG A 398 -3.46 -16.68 1.17
CA ARG A 398 -2.59 -16.51 0.02
C ARG A 398 -3.37 -16.49 -1.28
N SER A 399 -4.38 -17.35 -1.43
CA SER A 399 -5.25 -17.35 -2.61
C SER A 399 -6.02 -16.02 -2.75
N VAL A 400 -6.52 -15.44 -1.66
CA VAL A 400 -7.21 -14.13 -1.71
C VAL A 400 -6.23 -12.99 -1.96
N GLU A 401 -5.02 -13.06 -1.39
CA GLU A 401 -3.93 -12.10 -1.65
C GLU A 401 -3.49 -12.15 -3.12
N GLU A 402 -3.23 -13.33 -3.67
CA GLU A 402 -2.91 -13.56 -5.08
C GLU A 402 -4.06 -13.10 -5.99
N ASP A 403 -5.32 -13.34 -5.60
CA ASP A 403 -6.48 -12.85 -6.34
C ASP A 403 -6.58 -11.32 -6.30
N LEU A 404 -6.22 -10.66 -5.20
CA LEU A 404 -6.18 -9.19 -5.13
C LEU A 404 -5.07 -8.63 -6.03
N ILE A 405 -3.83 -9.12 -5.84
CA ILE A 405 -2.65 -8.65 -6.57
C ILE A 405 -2.78 -8.95 -8.07
N GLY A 406 -3.33 -10.12 -8.42
CA GLY A 406 -3.57 -10.54 -9.80
C GLY A 406 -4.87 -10.01 -10.42
N CYS A 407 -5.63 -9.15 -9.71
CA CYS A 407 -6.91 -8.57 -10.17
C CYS A 407 -8.00 -9.60 -10.55
N ARG A 408 -8.13 -10.69 -9.77
CA ARG A 408 -9.04 -11.84 -10.00
C ARG A 408 -10.16 -11.97 -8.97
N LEU A 409 -10.43 -10.92 -8.19
CA LEU A 409 -11.47 -10.90 -7.15
C LEU A 409 -12.91 -10.74 -7.67
N ARG A 410 -13.10 -10.50 -8.98
CA ARG A 410 -14.42 -10.30 -9.58
C ARG A 410 -15.35 -11.47 -9.27
N GLY A 411 -16.51 -11.17 -8.67
CA GLY A 411 -17.52 -12.16 -8.28
C GLY A 411 -17.19 -12.96 -7.02
N LYS A 412 -16.01 -12.79 -6.42
CA LYS A 412 -15.54 -13.53 -5.23
C LYS A 412 -15.80 -12.80 -3.90
N LEU A 413 -16.14 -11.50 -3.92
CA LEU A 413 -16.35 -10.68 -2.72
C LEU A 413 -17.67 -10.97 -1.98
N LYS A 414 -17.80 -12.21 -1.49
CA LYS A 414 -18.94 -12.71 -0.71
C LYS A 414 -18.43 -13.55 0.47
N GLY A 415 -19.22 -13.59 1.54
CA GLY A 415 -18.96 -14.41 2.72
C GLY A 415 -17.54 -14.22 3.27
N GLY A 416 -16.82 -15.33 3.42
CA GLY A 416 -15.51 -15.36 4.07
C GLY A 416 -14.40 -14.55 3.38
N VAL A 417 -14.50 -14.36 2.06
CA VAL A 417 -13.48 -13.63 1.29
C VAL A 417 -13.37 -12.17 1.72
N CYS A 418 -14.49 -11.51 2.05
CA CYS A 418 -14.46 -10.11 2.51
C CYS A 418 -13.71 -9.98 3.85
N ALA A 419 -13.86 -10.94 4.75
CA ALA A 419 -13.15 -10.92 6.03
C ALA A 419 -11.66 -11.24 5.85
N VAL A 420 -11.31 -12.15 4.94
CA VAL A 420 -9.91 -12.41 4.58
C VAL A 420 -9.28 -11.18 3.97
N LEU A 421 -9.94 -10.52 3.01
CA LEU A 421 -9.48 -9.27 2.43
C LEU A 421 -9.30 -8.20 3.50
N ALA A 422 -10.27 -8.02 4.40
CA ALA A 422 -10.16 -7.07 5.51
C ALA A 422 -8.95 -7.32 6.41
N TYR A 423 -8.67 -8.60 6.72
CA TYR A 423 -7.46 -8.98 7.45
C TYR A 423 -6.19 -8.64 6.66
N LEU A 424 -6.14 -9.00 5.37
CA LEU A 424 -5.00 -8.71 4.49
C LEU A 424 -4.73 -7.21 4.34
N LEU A 425 -5.76 -6.37 4.24
CA LEU A 425 -5.60 -4.91 4.21
C LEU A 425 -4.93 -4.36 5.48
N GLN A 426 -5.07 -5.05 6.61
CA GLN A 426 -4.40 -4.67 7.86
C GLN A 426 -2.97 -5.22 7.93
N VAL A 427 -2.74 -6.45 7.46
CA VAL A 427 -1.49 -7.17 7.73
C VAL A 427 -0.56 -7.41 6.53
N SER A 428 -0.95 -7.08 5.31
CA SER A 428 -0.11 -7.16 4.10
C SER A 428 0.19 -5.76 3.57
N ASP A 429 1.46 -5.37 3.52
CA ASP A 429 1.88 -4.09 2.93
C ASP A 429 1.55 -4.06 1.43
N ALA A 430 1.68 -5.19 0.72
CA ALA A 430 1.33 -5.29 -0.69
C ALA A 430 -0.16 -5.02 -0.93
N CYS A 431 -1.05 -5.62 -0.12
CA CYS A 431 -2.49 -5.41 -0.27
C CYS A 431 -2.94 -3.99 0.11
N ALA A 432 -2.35 -3.42 1.17
CA ALA A 432 -2.71 -2.11 1.70
C ALA A 432 -2.22 -0.95 0.83
N GLU A 433 -1.01 -1.05 0.27
CA GLU A 433 -0.40 0.02 -0.51
C GLU A 433 -1.07 0.16 -1.88
N GLU A 434 -1.34 -0.97 -2.55
CA GLU A 434 -1.96 -1.00 -3.89
C GLU A 434 -3.20 -1.90 -3.89
N THR A 435 -4.34 -1.35 -3.48
CA THR A 435 -5.61 -2.09 -3.42
C THR A 435 -6.42 -1.93 -4.72
N HIS A 436 -6.52 -3.01 -5.51
CA HIS A 436 -7.25 -3.02 -6.79
C HIS A 436 -8.58 -3.76 -6.66
N LEU A 437 -9.68 -3.01 -6.61
CA LEU A 437 -11.05 -3.51 -6.51
C LEU A 437 -11.92 -3.07 -7.70
N SER A 438 -11.30 -2.72 -8.82
CA SER A 438 -12.00 -2.40 -10.07
C SER A 438 -12.78 -3.62 -10.57
N ASN A 439 -14.03 -3.42 -11.03
CA ASN A 439 -14.94 -4.48 -11.47
C ASN A 439 -15.28 -5.57 -10.43
N CYS A 440 -14.95 -5.36 -9.15
CA CYS A 440 -15.09 -6.38 -8.10
C CYS A 440 -16.26 -6.10 -7.15
N LEU A 441 -16.66 -4.84 -7.00
CA LEU A 441 -17.57 -4.39 -5.96
C LEU A 441 -18.98 -4.14 -6.52
N ASP A 442 -19.95 -4.52 -5.71
CA ASP A 442 -21.34 -4.10 -5.78
C ASP A 442 -21.69 -3.26 -4.54
N SER A 443 -22.86 -2.64 -4.50
CA SER A 443 -23.27 -1.82 -3.36
C SER A 443 -23.28 -2.57 -2.03
N ALA A 444 -23.50 -3.90 -2.04
CA ALA A 444 -23.51 -4.72 -0.83
C ALA A 444 -22.10 -5.01 -0.31
N SER A 445 -21.19 -5.43 -1.19
CA SER A 445 -19.78 -5.69 -0.85
C SER A 445 -19.03 -4.41 -0.50
N LEU A 446 -19.34 -3.28 -1.13
CA LEU A 446 -18.83 -1.96 -0.71
C LEU A 446 -19.25 -1.66 0.73
N LYS A 447 -20.55 -1.74 1.05
CA LYS A 447 -21.04 -1.54 2.42
C LYS A 447 -20.36 -2.49 3.42
N ARG A 448 -20.13 -3.75 2.99
CA ARG A 448 -19.46 -4.75 3.82
C ARG A 448 -18.01 -4.39 4.14
N LEU A 449 -17.27 -3.91 3.15
CA LEU A 449 -15.84 -3.61 3.26
C LEU A 449 -15.55 -2.17 3.70
N LEU A 450 -16.52 -1.27 3.68
CA LEU A 450 -16.32 0.17 3.86
C LEU A 450 -15.38 0.52 5.04
N PRO A 451 -15.56 0.00 6.27
CA PRO A 451 -14.68 0.37 7.39
C PRO A 451 -13.23 -0.11 7.20
N GLN A 452 -13.04 -1.16 6.40
CA GLN A 452 -11.76 -1.82 6.17
C GLN A 452 -10.96 -1.14 5.04
N LEU A 453 -11.61 -0.31 4.21
CA LEU A 453 -10.94 0.47 3.16
C LEU A 453 -10.11 1.63 3.74
N LEU A 454 -10.26 1.96 5.02
CA LEU A 454 -9.45 2.98 5.72
C LEU A 454 -7.97 2.61 5.82
N TYR A 455 -7.65 1.31 5.70
CA TYR A 455 -6.29 0.79 5.73
C TYR A 455 -5.58 0.87 4.36
N CYS A 456 -6.30 1.28 3.29
CA CYS A 456 -5.73 1.42 1.95
C CYS A 456 -4.97 2.75 1.80
N SER A 457 -3.83 2.72 1.12
CA SER A 457 -3.10 3.92 0.66
C SER A 457 -3.56 4.32 -0.75
N LYS A 458 -3.52 3.39 -1.70
CA LYS A 458 -4.01 3.62 -3.06
C LYS A 458 -5.14 2.67 -3.39
N LEU A 459 -6.31 3.24 -3.61
CA LEU A 459 -7.56 2.51 -3.77
C LEU A 459 -8.11 2.71 -5.18
N ARG A 460 -8.14 1.63 -5.97
CA ARG A 460 -8.78 1.60 -7.30
C ARG A 460 -10.11 0.88 -7.22
N MET A 461 -11.18 1.55 -7.65
CA MET A 461 -12.55 1.04 -7.59
C MET A 461 -13.30 1.33 -8.89
N GLU A 462 -12.61 1.19 -10.02
CA GLU A 462 -13.10 1.57 -11.34
C GLU A 462 -14.17 0.60 -11.84
N ASN A 463 -15.08 1.10 -12.67
CA ASN A 463 -16.10 0.29 -13.34
C ASN A 463 -16.93 -0.63 -12.41
N ASN A 464 -17.23 -0.17 -11.19
CA ASN A 464 -18.06 -0.89 -10.22
C ASN A 464 -19.56 -0.52 -10.30
N GLY A 465 -19.95 0.35 -11.24
CA GLY A 465 -21.35 0.72 -11.47
C GLY A 465 -22.04 1.36 -10.27
N PHE A 466 -21.28 2.00 -9.38
CA PHE A 466 -21.75 2.59 -8.13
C PHE A 466 -22.79 3.69 -8.30
N LYS A 467 -22.72 4.46 -9.39
CA LYS A 467 -23.54 5.66 -9.62
C LYS A 467 -23.46 6.60 -8.41
N ASP A 468 -24.55 7.28 -8.10
CA ASP A 468 -24.60 8.28 -7.02
C ASP A 468 -24.75 7.65 -5.62
N ASP A 469 -25.36 6.46 -5.50
CA ASP A 469 -25.80 5.89 -4.22
C ASP A 469 -24.64 5.55 -3.27
N ALA A 470 -23.50 5.12 -3.82
CA ALA A 470 -22.33 4.77 -3.02
C ALA A 470 -21.55 6.00 -2.52
N MET A 471 -21.78 7.18 -3.08
CA MET A 471 -20.91 8.33 -2.88
C MET A 471 -21.04 8.94 -1.48
N GLU A 472 -22.20 8.82 -0.82
CA GLU A 472 -22.34 9.21 0.59
C GLU A 472 -21.49 8.33 1.51
N LEU A 473 -21.39 7.03 1.20
CA LEU A 473 -20.54 6.09 1.96
C LEU A 473 -19.05 6.41 1.74
N LEU A 474 -18.64 6.61 0.49
CA LEU A 474 -17.26 6.95 0.17
C LEU A 474 -16.87 8.35 0.66
N GLY A 475 -17.80 9.31 0.62
CA GLY A 475 -17.59 10.63 1.22
C GLY A 475 -17.38 10.54 2.73
N SER A 476 -18.13 9.67 3.41
CA SER A 476 -17.95 9.40 4.84
C SER A 476 -16.61 8.74 5.13
N LEU A 477 -16.19 7.77 4.32
CA LEU A 477 -14.89 7.12 4.40
C LEU A 477 -13.74 8.14 4.29
N LEU A 478 -13.79 9.01 3.28
CA LEU A 478 -12.76 10.04 3.05
C LEU A 478 -12.77 11.14 4.11
N SER A 479 -13.90 11.34 4.80
CA SER A 479 -14.01 12.32 5.89
C SER A 479 -13.53 11.77 7.24
N ALA A 480 -13.27 10.46 7.33
CA ALA A 480 -12.82 9.84 8.57
C ALA A 480 -11.43 10.37 8.99
N LYS A 481 -11.25 10.56 10.30
CA LYS A 481 -9.98 11.05 10.88
C LYS A 481 -8.81 10.13 10.57
N ASP A 482 -9.06 8.82 10.54
CA ASP A 482 -8.06 7.78 10.32
C ASP A 482 -8.02 7.31 8.85
N CYS A 483 -8.39 8.19 7.91
CA CYS A 483 -8.33 7.89 6.48
C CYS A 483 -6.88 8.01 5.97
N HIS A 484 -6.30 6.90 5.49
CA HIS A 484 -4.92 6.87 4.95
C HIS A 484 -4.85 6.95 3.42
N ILE A 485 -5.99 7.08 2.75
CA ILE A 485 -6.08 7.00 1.29
C ILE A 485 -5.43 8.24 0.66
N GLN A 486 -4.33 8.03 -0.08
CA GLN A 486 -3.60 9.06 -0.81
C GLN A 486 -3.96 9.11 -2.29
N PHE A 487 -4.41 7.98 -2.85
CA PHE A 487 -4.87 7.87 -4.23
C PHE A 487 -6.24 7.18 -4.25
N LEU A 488 -7.19 7.77 -4.95
CA LEU A 488 -8.51 7.18 -5.18
C LEU A 488 -8.87 7.26 -6.66
N SER A 489 -9.19 6.11 -7.25
CA SER A 489 -9.80 6.04 -8.59
C SER A 489 -11.22 5.51 -8.51
N LEU A 490 -12.17 6.31 -8.98
CA LEU A 490 -13.59 5.99 -9.16
C LEU A 490 -13.98 6.14 -10.63
N ALA A 491 -13.06 5.81 -11.54
CA ALA A 491 -13.31 5.92 -12.96
C ALA A 491 -14.45 5.02 -13.44
N ASP A 492 -15.09 5.41 -14.53
CA ASP A 492 -16.15 4.65 -15.21
C ASP A 492 -17.26 4.16 -14.26
N SER A 493 -17.60 4.96 -13.25
CA SER A 493 -18.55 4.57 -12.20
C SER A 493 -19.95 5.18 -12.37
N SER A 494 -20.20 5.86 -13.50
CA SER A 494 -21.44 6.58 -13.81
C SER A 494 -21.85 7.59 -12.73
N ILE A 495 -20.87 8.23 -12.08
CA ILE A 495 -21.11 9.26 -11.07
C ILE A 495 -21.67 10.52 -11.74
N SER A 496 -22.82 11.00 -11.28
CA SER A 496 -23.45 12.21 -11.81
C SER A 496 -23.09 13.46 -10.98
N SER A 497 -23.60 14.62 -11.41
CA SER A 497 -23.57 15.86 -10.62
C SER A 497 -24.17 15.74 -9.20
N LYS A 498 -25.00 14.72 -8.92
CA LYS A 498 -25.50 14.46 -7.56
C LYS A 498 -24.48 13.66 -6.74
N GLY A 499 -23.92 12.59 -7.31
CA GLY A 499 -22.95 11.72 -6.64
C GLY A 499 -21.61 12.40 -6.37
N ILE A 500 -21.24 13.44 -7.11
CA ILE A 500 -19.99 14.16 -6.80
C ILE A 500 -20.09 15.06 -5.56
N LYS A 501 -21.32 15.42 -5.12
CA LYS A 501 -21.49 16.35 -3.98
C LYS A 501 -20.95 15.81 -2.65
N PRO A 502 -21.25 14.55 -2.25
CA PRO A 502 -20.70 13.98 -1.02
C PRO A 502 -19.18 13.90 -1.05
N LEU A 503 -18.58 13.51 -2.18
CA LEU A 503 -17.13 13.51 -2.35
C LEU A 503 -16.56 14.92 -2.20
N SER A 504 -17.17 15.92 -2.85
CA SER A 504 -16.75 17.32 -2.74
C SER A 504 -16.81 17.85 -1.30
N ARG A 505 -17.85 17.48 -0.53
CA ARG A 505 -17.91 17.80 0.91
C ARG A 505 -16.77 17.14 1.68
N ALA A 506 -16.48 15.87 1.40
CA ALA A 506 -15.40 15.14 2.05
C ALA A 506 -14.02 15.78 1.80
N LEU A 507 -13.78 16.29 0.59
CA LEU A 507 -12.53 16.97 0.24
C LEU A 507 -12.26 18.24 1.07
N LEU A 508 -13.28 18.86 1.67
CA LEU A 508 -13.08 20.03 2.54
C LEU A 508 -12.33 19.67 3.83
N VAL A 509 -12.59 18.46 4.36
CA VAL A 509 -12.03 17.98 5.63
C VAL A 509 -10.92 16.95 5.44
N ASN A 510 -10.89 16.24 4.31
CA ASN A 510 -9.87 15.24 4.03
C ASN A 510 -8.47 15.89 3.99
N ARG A 511 -7.49 15.19 4.56
CA ARG A 511 -6.10 15.65 4.70
C ARG A 511 -5.06 14.71 4.10
N THR A 512 -5.50 13.66 3.41
CA THR A 512 -4.62 12.58 2.95
C THR A 512 -4.67 12.35 1.44
N LEU A 513 -5.81 12.59 0.78
CA LEU A 513 -6.01 12.33 -0.64
C LEU A 513 -5.28 13.36 -1.50
N THR A 514 -4.24 12.92 -2.21
CA THR A 514 -3.41 13.76 -3.09
C THR A 514 -3.77 13.59 -4.56
N ILE A 515 -4.28 12.43 -4.97
CA ILE A 515 -4.65 12.14 -6.36
C ILE A 515 -6.07 11.61 -6.40
N LEU A 516 -6.91 12.25 -7.21
CA LEU A 516 -8.30 11.85 -7.43
C LEU A 516 -8.55 11.62 -8.92
N ASP A 517 -8.85 10.37 -9.28
CA ASP A 517 -9.25 9.99 -10.63
C ASP A 517 -10.77 9.73 -10.70
N LEU A 518 -11.43 10.51 -11.54
CA LEU A 518 -12.87 10.49 -11.80
C LEU A 518 -13.17 10.36 -13.29
N HIS A 519 -12.24 9.86 -14.12
CA HIS A 519 -12.47 9.79 -15.56
C HIS A 519 -13.67 8.91 -15.93
N GLY A 520 -14.29 9.19 -17.08
CA GLY A 520 -15.38 8.36 -17.62
C GLY A 520 -16.67 8.38 -16.81
N ASN A 521 -16.93 9.47 -16.08
CA ASN A 521 -18.16 9.66 -15.31
C ASN A 521 -19.10 10.66 -16.01
N ASN A 522 -20.23 11.00 -15.36
CA ASN A 522 -21.23 11.94 -15.88
C ASN A 522 -21.36 13.16 -14.96
N ILE A 523 -20.24 13.66 -14.44
CA ILE A 523 -20.18 14.76 -13.46
C ILE A 523 -20.89 16.01 -14.01
N GLY A 524 -20.66 16.35 -15.28
CA GLY A 524 -21.27 17.48 -15.96
C GLY A 524 -20.84 18.85 -15.42
N THR A 525 -21.27 19.92 -16.08
CA THR A 525 -21.03 21.32 -15.67
C THR A 525 -21.36 21.60 -14.19
N LYS A 526 -22.54 21.19 -13.72
CA LYS A 526 -22.97 21.42 -12.32
C LYS A 526 -22.11 20.68 -11.31
N GLY A 527 -21.71 19.44 -11.63
CA GLY A 527 -20.81 18.66 -10.79
C GLY A 527 -19.41 19.27 -10.74
N ALA A 528 -18.90 19.74 -11.88
CA ALA A 528 -17.62 20.43 -11.98
C ALA A 528 -17.56 21.68 -11.09
N LYS A 529 -18.63 22.48 -11.10
CA LYS A 529 -18.77 23.67 -10.22
C LYS A 529 -18.71 23.28 -8.74
N THR A 530 -19.44 22.24 -8.36
CA THR A 530 -19.45 21.76 -6.96
C THR A 530 -18.05 21.26 -6.53
N LEU A 531 -17.38 20.52 -7.40
CA LEU A 531 -16.05 20.02 -7.14
C LEU A 531 -15.01 21.15 -7.09
N ALA A 532 -15.12 22.15 -7.97
CA ALA A 532 -14.26 23.32 -7.99
C ALA A 532 -14.33 24.13 -6.68
N GLU A 533 -15.52 24.29 -6.10
CA GLU A 533 -15.68 24.95 -4.79
C GLU A 533 -14.88 24.24 -3.69
N ALA A 534 -14.88 22.91 -3.68
CA ALA A 534 -14.11 22.12 -2.74
C ALA A 534 -12.60 22.20 -3.00
N LEU A 535 -12.18 22.06 -4.26
CA LEU A 535 -10.77 22.13 -4.66
C LEU A 535 -10.13 23.49 -4.39
N ARG A 536 -10.90 24.58 -4.46
CA ARG A 536 -10.40 25.91 -4.08
C ARG A 536 -9.92 25.96 -2.62
N MET A 537 -10.61 25.25 -1.73
CA MET A 537 -10.32 25.21 -0.30
C MET A 537 -9.32 24.11 0.07
N ASN A 538 -9.35 22.99 -0.66
CA ASN A 538 -8.46 21.87 -0.42
C ASN A 538 -7.01 22.21 -0.82
N GLN A 539 -6.07 22.08 0.12
CA GLN A 539 -4.63 22.32 -0.09
C GLN A 539 -3.81 21.01 -0.03
N ILE A 540 -4.41 19.90 -0.46
CA ILE A 540 -3.80 18.56 -0.40
C ILE A 540 -3.77 17.91 -1.78
N ILE A 541 -4.85 18.01 -2.55
CA ILE A 541 -4.93 17.44 -3.91
C ILE A 541 -3.90 18.13 -4.81
N VAL A 542 -3.06 17.29 -5.41
CA VAL A 542 -1.98 17.64 -6.34
C VAL A 542 -2.38 17.31 -7.78
N SER A 543 -3.17 16.26 -7.99
CA SER A 543 -3.59 15.82 -9.33
C SER A 543 -5.06 15.47 -9.36
N ILE A 544 -5.74 15.93 -10.41
CA ILE A 544 -7.12 15.54 -10.68
C ILE A 544 -7.34 15.13 -12.14
N ASN A 545 -7.98 13.98 -12.32
CA ASN A 545 -8.39 13.49 -13.63
C ASN A 545 -9.92 13.55 -13.77
N LEU A 546 -10.38 14.42 -14.66
CA LEU A 546 -11.79 14.64 -15.01
C LEU A 546 -12.07 14.29 -16.47
N GLN A 547 -11.22 13.47 -17.11
CA GLN A 547 -11.42 13.08 -18.50
C GLN A 547 -12.83 12.50 -18.74
N SER A 548 -13.44 12.76 -19.90
CA SER A 548 -14.73 12.17 -20.30
C SER A 548 -15.88 12.39 -19.29
N ASN A 549 -16.13 13.63 -18.87
CA ASN A 549 -17.14 13.98 -17.86
C ASN A 549 -18.18 15.03 -18.30
N SER A 550 -18.18 15.42 -19.58
CA SER A 550 -19.07 16.46 -20.14
C SER A 550 -19.06 17.78 -19.33
N ILE A 551 -17.86 18.24 -18.98
CA ILE A 551 -17.66 19.42 -18.13
C ILE A 551 -18.06 20.72 -18.83
N GLU A 552 -17.91 20.80 -20.16
CA GLU A 552 -18.25 21.97 -21.01
C GLU A 552 -17.60 23.30 -20.55
N ASP A 553 -17.91 24.40 -21.23
CA ASP A 553 -17.26 25.71 -20.98
C ASP A 553 -17.52 26.28 -19.58
N GLU A 554 -18.75 26.12 -19.09
CA GLU A 554 -19.13 26.64 -17.77
C GLU A 554 -18.48 25.86 -16.62
N GLY A 555 -18.23 24.56 -16.80
CA GLY A 555 -17.45 23.78 -15.85
C GLY A 555 -15.96 24.10 -15.93
N ALA A 556 -15.43 24.29 -17.14
CA ALA A 556 -14.05 24.73 -17.35
C ALA A 556 -13.76 26.09 -16.72
N ARG A 557 -14.72 27.03 -16.78
CA ARG A 557 -14.64 28.32 -16.07
C ARG A 557 -14.48 28.14 -14.56
N ALA A 558 -15.24 27.22 -13.96
CA ALA A 558 -15.14 26.96 -12.52
C ALA A 558 -13.78 26.33 -12.15
N LEU A 559 -13.27 25.41 -12.96
CA LEU A 559 -11.93 24.85 -12.79
C LEU A 559 -10.84 25.93 -12.97
N ALA A 560 -11.05 26.89 -13.87
CA ALA A 560 -10.15 28.03 -14.02
C ALA A 560 -10.08 28.88 -12.75
N GLU A 561 -11.18 29.05 -12.00
CA GLU A 561 -11.19 29.75 -10.71
C GLU A 561 -10.39 29.00 -9.63
N VAL A 562 -10.38 27.66 -9.68
CA VAL A 562 -9.48 26.83 -8.84
C VAL A 562 -8.03 27.18 -9.13
N LEU A 563 -7.63 27.22 -10.40
CA LEU A 563 -6.24 27.53 -10.80
C LEU A 563 -5.78 28.92 -10.34
N GLN A 564 -6.68 29.89 -10.13
CA GLN A 564 -6.29 31.23 -9.66
C GLN A 564 -5.91 31.25 -8.17
N SER A 565 -6.43 30.32 -7.37
CA SER A 565 -6.42 30.39 -5.91
C SER A 565 -5.71 29.20 -5.26
N ASN A 566 -5.88 28.00 -5.81
CA ASN A 566 -5.24 26.79 -5.33
C ASN A 566 -3.72 26.84 -5.57
N ARG A 567 -2.94 26.41 -4.56
CA ARG A 567 -1.47 26.46 -4.57
C ARG A 567 -0.79 25.08 -4.57
N LYS A 568 -1.55 24.03 -4.85
CA LYS A 568 -1.12 22.63 -4.72
C LYS A 568 -1.38 21.79 -5.97
N LEU A 569 -2.42 22.11 -6.74
CA LEU A 569 -2.78 21.39 -7.96
C LEU A 569 -1.72 21.61 -9.05
N THR A 570 -0.89 20.59 -9.30
CA THR A 570 0.15 20.61 -10.34
C THR A 570 -0.30 19.93 -11.63
N SER A 571 -1.31 19.05 -11.58
CA SER A 571 -1.81 18.32 -12.74
C SER A 571 -3.34 18.39 -12.86
N LEU A 572 -3.81 18.77 -14.06
CA LEU A 572 -5.23 18.84 -14.41
C LEU A 572 -5.47 18.16 -15.76
N ASN A 573 -6.23 17.07 -15.75
CA ASN A 573 -6.72 16.42 -16.96
C ASN A 573 -8.22 16.67 -17.16
N VAL A 574 -8.56 17.37 -18.24
CA VAL A 574 -9.93 17.65 -18.69
C VAL A 574 -10.15 17.20 -20.14
N GLN A 575 -9.44 16.16 -20.58
CA GLN A 575 -9.60 15.57 -21.91
C GLN A 575 -11.06 15.12 -22.18
N LYS A 576 -11.53 15.26 -23.42
CA LYS A 576 -12.84 14.74 -23.87
C LYS A 576 -14.03 15.24 -23.03
N ASN A 577 -14.12 16.55 -22.83
CA ASN A 577 -15.14 17.17 -21.98
C ASN A 577 -16.08 18.14 -22.72
N GLY A 578 -15.97 18.25 -24.03
CA GLY A 578 -16.76 19.20 -24.82
C GLY A 578 -16.43 20.66 -24.48
N ILE A 579 -15.20 20.93 -24.04
CA ILE A 579 -14.76 22.31 -23.75
C ILE A 579 -14.47 23.01 -25.08
N GLY A 580 -15.11 24.15 -25.29
CA GLY A 580 -14.93 25.03 -26.43
C GLY A 580 -13.87 26.11 -26.21
N PRO A 581 -13.77 27.07 -27.13
CA PRO A 581 -12.81 28.16 -27.04
C PRO A 581 -13.04 29.07 -25.82
N ASP A 582 -14.28 29.27 -25.39
CA ASP A 582 -14.60 30.15 -24.26
C ASP A 582 -14.16 29.55 -22.92
N GLY A 583 -14.39 28.25 -22.70
CA GLY A 583 -13.94 27.56 -21.50
C GLY A 583 -12.42 27.53 -21.38
N VAL A 584 -11.72 27.22 -22.47
CA VAL A 584 -10.25 27.24 -22.47
C VAL A 584 -9.67 28.65 -22.37
N LYS A 585 -10.35 29.66 -22.92
CA LYS A 585 -9.95 31.05 -22.69
C LYS A 585 -9.91 31.39 -21.20
N ARG A 586 -10.87 30.91 -20.41
CA ARG A 586 -10.87 31.09 -18.95
C ARG A 586 -9.70 30.37 -18.29
N ILE A 587 -9.43 29.12 -18.67
CA ILE A 587 -8.27 28.37 -18.18
C ILE A 587 -6.98 29.14 -18.50
N ALA A 588 -6.83 29.63 -19.73
CA ALA A 588 -5.67 30.40 -20.17
C ALA A 588 -5.50 31.72 -19.39
N GLU A 589 -6.58 32.45 -19.14
CA GLU A 589 -6.56 33.66 -18.30
C GLU A 589 -6.06 33.36 -16.89
N SER A 590 -6.45 32.22 -16.31
CA SER A 590 -5.95 31.78 -15.01
C SER A 590 -4.48 31.36 -15.03
N LEU A 591 -4.03 30.68 -16.10
CA LEU A 591 -2.63 30.26 -16.26
C LEU A 591 -1.66 31.45 -16.30
N LYS A 592 -2.09 32.63 -16.75
CA LYS A 592 -1.25 33.85 -16.70
C LYS A 592 -0.80 34.20 -15.27
N LYS A 593 -1.59 33.82 -14.26
CA LYS A 593 -1.31 34.09 -12.83
C LYS A 593 -0.89 32.85 -12.05
N ASN A 594 -1.34 31.67 -12.47
CA ASN A 594 -0.98 30.42 -11.83
C ASN A 594 0.49 30.10 -12.12
N GLN A 595 1.25 29.77 -11.08
CA GLN A 595 2.68 29.42 -11.15
C GLN A 595 2.93 28.06 -10.50
N ILE A 596 1.94 27.16 -10.55
CA ILE A 596 1.94 25.88 -9.83
C ILE A 596 1.63 24.73 -10.78
N LEU A 597 0.68 24.91 -11.70
CA LEU A 597 0.30 23.89 -12.66
C LEU A 597 1.45 23.61 -13.61
N GLN A 598 1.84 22.34 -13.68
CA GLN A 598 2.93 21.80 -14.50
C GLN A 598 2.37 20.97 -15.66
N ASP A 599 1.25 20.28 -15.46
CA ASP A 599 0.64 19.40 -16.46
C ASP A 599 -0.81 19.80 -16.75
N LEU A 600 -1.08 20.10 -18.02
CA LEU A 600 -2.43 20.39 -18.49
C LEU A 600 -2.77 19.53 -19.71
N ASN A 601 -3.78 18.69 -19.57
CA ASN A 601 -4.36 17.93 -20.67
C ASN A 601 -5.77 18.44 -21.00
N VAL A 602 -5.91 19.07 -22.17
CA VAL A 602 -7.18 19.57 -22.74
C VAL A 602 -7.52 18.85 -24.06
N SER A 603 -6.97 17.64 -24.28
CA SER A 603 -7.12 16.89 -25.53
C SER A 603 -8.56 16.49 -25.84
N SER A 604 -8.85 16.18 -27.11
CA SER A 604 -10.15 15.67 -27.57
C SER A 604 -11.32 16.58 -27.20
N ASN A 605 -11.12 17.89 -27.25
CA ASN A 605 -12.13 18.91 -27.02
C ASN A 605 -12.36 19.70 -28.32
N HIS A 606 -13.06 20.83 -28.27
CA HIS A 606 -13.40 21.64 -29.45
C HIS A 606 -12.84 23.05 -29.34
N LEU A 607 -11.58 23.16 -28.90
CA LEU A 607 -10.90 24.44 -28.66
C LEU A 607 -10.76 25.29 -29.93
N GLY A 608 -10.41 24.64 -31.05
CA GLY A 608 -10.07 25.29 -32.30
C GLY A 608 -8.92 26.30 -32.18
N ASP A 609 -8.78 27.12 -33.21
CA ASP A 609 -7.73 28.14 -33.27
C ASP A 609 -7.91 29.22 -32.19
N LEU A 610 -9.14 29.60 -31.85
CA LEU A 610 -9.41 30.64 -30.85
C LEU A 610 -8.96 30.20 -29.44
N GLY A 611 -9.27 28.97 -29.04
CA GLY A 611 -8.79 28.42 -27.77
C GLY A 611 -7.27 28.30 -27.75
N THR A 612 -6.67 27.88 -28.86
CA THR A 612 -5.21 27.78 -29.02
C THR A 612 -4.53 29.14 -28.90
N VAL A 613 -5.08 30.19 -29.50
CA VAL A 613 -4.59 31.56 -29.37
C VAL A 613 -4.64 32.03 -27.92
N ALA A 614 -5.70 31.72 -27.18
CA ALA A 614 -5.80 32.07 -25.76
C ALA A 614 -4.70 31.38 -24.93
N LEU A 615 -4.48 30.08 -25.14
CA LEU A 615 -3.39 29.35 -24.49
C LEU A 615 -2.02 29.90 -24.86
N ALA A 616 -1.79 30.24 -26.13
CA ALA A 616 -0.56 30.86 -26.58
C ALA A 616 -0.26 32.17 -25.82
N GLN A 617 -1.27 33.03 -25.65
CA GLN A 617 -1.13 34.26 -24.85
C GLN A 617 -0.79 33.98 -23.38
N ALA A 618 -1.24 32.87 -22.82
CA ALA A 618 -0.87 32.48 -21.46
C ALA A 618 0.58 32.00 -21.39
N LEU A 619 1.02 31.20 -22.36
CA LEU A 619 2.38 30.66 -22.45
C LEU A 619 3.46 31.73 -22.68
N VAL A 620 3.10 32.93 -23.14
CA VAL A 620 4.06 34.05 -23.20
C VAL A 620 4.59 34.41 -21.81
N VAL A 621 3.74 34.32 -20.77
CA VAL A 621 4.08 34.74 -19.39
C VAL A 621 4.18 33.57 -18.41
N ASN A 622 3.52 32.44 -18.70
CA ASN A 622 3.58 31.25 -17.86
C ASN A 622 4.80 30.40 -18.28
N HIS A 623 5.72 30.19 -17.33
CA HIS A 623 6.90 29.34 -17.52
C HIS A 623 6.94 28.15 -16.55
N THR A 624 5.82 27.86 -15.88
CA THR A 624 5.71 26.72 -14.95
C THR A 624 5.08 25.51 -15.59
N LEU A 625 4.25 25.70 -16.63
CA LEU A 625 3.66 24.60 -17.38
C LEU A 625 4.76 23.87 -18.18
N CYS A 626 5.00 22.62 -17.83
CA CYS A 626 5.97 21.73 -18.46
C CYS A 626 5.35 20.90 -19.57
N THR A 627 4.11 20.44 -19.37
CA THR A 627 3.38 19.55 -20.29
C THR A 627 2.07 20.18 -20.71
N LEU A 628 1.87 20.29 -22.03
CA LEU A 628 0.62 20.72 -22.63
C LEU A 628 0.19 19.73 -23.71
N SER A 629 -1.01 19.15 -23.54
CA SER A 629 -1.63 18.31 -24.56
C SER A 629 -2.83 18.99 -25.20
N LEU A 630 -2.73 19.19 -26.51
CA LEU A 630 -3.74 19.75 -27.41
C LEU A 630 -4.19 18.74 -28.47
N GLN A 631 -3.96 17.45 -28.26
CA GLN A 631 -4.37 16.41 -29.22
C GLN A 631 -5.85 16.55 -29.59
N SER A 632 -6.21 16.37 -30.86
CA SER A 632 -7.60 16.28 -31.32
C SER A 632 -8.46 17.49 -30.89
N ASN A 633 -8.02 18.70 -31.26
CA ASN A 633 -8.69 19.95 -30.91
C ASN A 633 -9.01 20.85 -32.11
N SER A 634 -8.88 20.30 -33.33
CA SER A 634 -9.07 21.05 -34.58
C SER A 634 -8.18 22.30 -34.69
N VAL A 635 -6.95 22.21 -34.19
CA VAL A 635 -5.96 23.28 -34.33
C VAL A 635 -5.47 23.32 -35.76
N SER A 636 -5.54 24.48 -36.41
CA SER A 636 -5.04 24.71 -37.77
C SER A 636 -3.78 25.57 -37.78
N ASP A 637 -3.27 25.87 -38.98
CA ASP A 637 -2.16 26.80 -39.18
C ASP A 637 -2.38 28.17 -38.50
N LYS A 638 -3.63 28.63 -38.40
CA LYS A 638 -3.96 29.91 -37.75
C LYS A 638 -3.70 29.85 -36.25
N GLY A 639 -4.14 28.80 -35.56
CA GLY A 639 -3.85 28.58 -34.14
C GLY A 639 -2.35 28.40 -33.90
N MET A 640 -1.69 27.63 -34.77
CA MET A 640 -0.24 27.40 -34.68
C MET A 640 0.59 28.67 -34.81
N LYS A 641 0.16 29.66 -35.61
CA LYS A 641 0.85 30.95 -35.72
C LYS A 641 1.00 31.65 -34.36
N ALA A 642 -0.03 31.63 -33.51
CA ALA A 642 0.05 32.23 -32.19
C ALA A 642 0.87 31.36 -31.21
N LEU A 643 0.63 30.05 -31.21
CA LEU A 643 1.31 29.11 -30.30
C LEU A 643 2.83 29.13 -30.52
N THR A 644 3.27 29.09 -31.78
CA THR A 644 4.70 29.11 -32.13
C THR A 644 5.39 30.42 -31.78
N LEU A 645 4.69 31.56 -31.88
CA LEU A 645 5.21 32.84 -31.40
C LEU A 645 5.46 32.82 -29.88
N ALA A 646 4.56 32.21 -29.10
CA ALA A 646 4.74 32.06 -27.66
C ALA A 646 5.90 31.10 -27.32
N LEU A 647 6.04 29.99 -28.07
CA LEU A 647 7.10 29.00 -27.85
C LEU A 647 8.52 29.59 -28.01
N ARG A 648 8.71 30.61 -28.87
CA ARG A 648 10.02 31.26 -29.06
C ARG A 648 10.56 31.87 -27.76
N SER A 649 9.69 32.45 -26.94
CA SER A 649 10.07 33.07 -25.65
C SER A 649 9.78 32.20 -24.44
N ASN A 650 8.92 31.18 -24.55
CA ASN A 650 8.60 30.29 -23.43
C ASN A 650 9.84 29.50 -22.98
N ARG A 651 9.99 29.35 -21.66
CA ARG A 651 11.11 28.62 -21.02
C ARG A 651 10.67 27.51 -20.08
N GLY A 652 9.36 27.24 -19.98
CA GLY A 652 8.81 26.20 -19.11
C GLY A 652 8.50 24.91 -19.85
N LEU A 653 7.90 25.02 -21.04
CA LEU A 653 7.33 23.88 -21.74
C LEU A 653 8.42 22.96 -22.26
N THR A 654 8.34 21.69 -21.84
CA THR A 654 9.23 20.60 -22.24
C THR A 654 8.53 19.59 -23.15
N THR A 655 7.21 19.43 -23.00
CA THR A 655 6.42 18.46 -23.78
C THR A 655 5.19 19.13 -24.37
N LEU A 656 5.05 19.00 -25.69
CA LEU A 656 3.91 19.52 -26.44
C LEU A 656 3.32 18.43 -27.34
N ASN A 657 2.08 18.04 -27.05
CA ASN A 657 1.33 17.10 -27.86
C ASN A 657 0.29 17.83 -28.73
N LEU A 658 0.46 17.73 -30.04
CA LEU A 658 -0.39 18.32 -31.08
C LEU A 658 -0.99 17.26 -32.03
N ARG A 659 -1.02 16.00 -31.60
CA ARG A 659 -1.53 14.88 -32.39
C ARG A 659 -2.97 15.11 -32.90
N GLU A 660 -3.31 14.54 -34.04
CA GLU A 660 -4.69 14.51 -34.58
C GLU A 660 -5.32 15.91 -34.71
N ASN A 661 -4.55 16.88 -35.22
CA ASN A 661 -5.04 18.22 -35.51
C ASN A 661 -5.07 18.46 -37.03
N SER A 662 -5.38 19.69 -37.44
CA SER A 662 -5.43 20.10 -38.85
C SER A 662 -4.27 21.01 -39.20
N ILE A 663 -3.08 20.72 -38.66
CA ILE A 663 -1.86 21.50 -38.90
C ILE A 663 -1.33 21.14 -40.31
N GLY A 664 -1.29 22.14 -41.18
CA GLY A 664 -0.78 22.05 -42.53
C GLY A 664 0.69 22.46 -42.65
N VAL A 665 1.11 22.67 -43.89
CA VAL A 665 2.46 23.10 -44.26
C VAL A 665 2.86 24.43 -43.59
N GLU A 666 1.95 25.42 -43.55
CA GLU A 666 2.28 26.73 -43.00
C GLU A 666 2.43 26.69 -41.47
N GLY A 667 1.62 25.88 -40.78
CA GLY A 667 1.78 25.59 -39.37
C GLY A 667 3.09 24.86 -39.07
N ALA A 668 3.48 23.90 -39.92
CA ALA A 668 4.77 23.21 -39.83
C ALA A 668 5.95 24.17 -39.98
N LYS A 669 5.90 25.09 -40.95
CA LYS A 669 6.91 26.16 -41.13
C LYS A 669 6.97 27.08 -39.92
N ALA A 670 5.84 27.41 -39.30
CA ALA A 670 5.80 28.20 -38.08
C ALA A 670 6.45 27.46 -36.90
N ILE A 671 6.19 26.15 -36.76
CA ILE A 671 6.84 25.28 -35.77
C ILE A 671 8.36 25.28 -35.98
N ALA A 672 8.81 25.09 -37.22
CA ALA A 672 10.23 25.09 -37.56
C ALA A 672 10.93 26.39 -37.13
N ARG A 673 10.32 27.56 -37.38
CA ARG A 673 10.86 28.85 -36.92
C ARG A 673 10.94 28.93 -35.40
N ALA A 674 9.92 28.44 -34.69
CA ALA A 674 9.94 28.43 -33.23
C ALA A 674 11.02 27.50 -32.66
N LEU A 675 11.21 26.31 -33.25
CA LEU A 675 12.25 25.37 -32.84
C LEU A 675 13.66 25.89 -33.07
N GLN A 676 13.90 26.82 -34.00
CA GLN A 676 15.23 27.42 -34.16
C GLN A 676 15.64 28.27 -32.93
N GLU A 677 14.67 28.80 -32.19
CA GLU A 677 14.92 29.69 -31.05
C GLU A 677 14.60 29.05 -29.70
N ASN A 678 13.66 28.09 -29.66
CA ASN A 678 13.28 27.42 -28.43
C ASN A 678 14.34 26.40 -27.99
N SER A 679 14.80 26.53 -26.75
CA SER A 679 15.83 25.68 -26.15
C SER A 679 15.32 24.79 -25.01
N THR A 680 14.00 24.71 -24.80
CA THR A 680 13.40 24.01 -23.65
C THR A 680 12.61 22.78 -24.05
N LEU A 681 11.91 22.84 -25.18
CA LEU A 681 11.07 21.76 -25.67
C LEU A 681 11.92 20.51 -25.97
N ARG A 682 11.60 19.42 -25.29
CA ARG A 682 12.27 18.11 -25.38
C ARG A 682 11.47 17.13 -26.20
N GLU A 683 10.16 17.22 -26.17
CA GLU A 683 9.25 16.33 -26.87
C GLU A 683 8.19 17.11 -27.63
N LEU A 684 8.05 16.76 -28.91
CA LEU A 684 7.06 17.32 -29.81
C LEU A 684 6.35 16.19 -30.55
N ASP A 685 5.05 16.06 -30.32
CA ASP A 685 4.21 15.11 -31.03
C ASP A 685 3.32 15.83 -32.05
N LEU A 686 3.54 15.51 -33.34
CA LEU A 686 2.78 16.03 -34.48
C LEU A 686 2.08 14.91 -35.26
N THR A 687 1.89 13.74 -34.65
CA THR A 687 1.24 12.59 -35.28
C THR A 687 -0.11 12.96 -35.89
N ALA A 688 -0.45 12.40 -37.06
CA ALA A 688 -1.76 12.55 -37.70
C ALA A 688 -2.14 14.02 -37.94
N ASN A 689 -1.28 14.74 -38.67
CA ASN A 689 -1.53 16.09 -39.17
C ASN A 689 -1.33 16.11 -40.70
N LEU A 690 -1.34 17.30 -41.32
CA LEU A 690 -1.30 17.51 -42.77
C LEU A 690 0.00 18.20 -43.20
N LEU A 691 1.14 17.81 -42.61
CA LEU A 691 2.40 18.54 -42.79
C LEU A 691 2.98 18.38 -44.21
N HIS A 692 2.77 17.23 -44.85
CA HIS A 692 3.34 16.87 -46.14
C HIS A 692 4.89 17.03 -46.20
N ASP A 693 5.48 16.82 -47.38
CA ASP A 693 6.93 16.92 -47.53
C ASP A 693 7.48 18.31 -47.23
N GLU A 694 6.78 19.35 -47.67
CA GLU A 694 7.24 20.73 -47.50
C GLU A 694 7.28 21.14 -46.03
N GLY A 695 6.25 20.80 -45.26
CA GLY A 695 6.18 21.13 -43.83
C GLY A 695 7.25 20.39 -43.03
N VAL A 696 7.42 19.10 -43.29
CA VAL A 696 8.44 18.30 -42.58
C VAL A 696 9.86 18.69 -43.00
N THR A 697 10.07 19.08 -44.25
CA THR A 697 11.36 19.63 -44.71
C THR A 697 11.72 20.90 -43.93
N ALA A 698 10.75 21.77 -43.65
CA ALA A 698 10.98 22.94 -42.80
C ALA A 698 11.38 22.54 -41.37
N ILE A 699 10.65 21.58 -40.77
CA ILE A 699 10.97 21.05 -39.44
C ILE A 699 12.38 20.45 -39.42
N ALA A 700 12.75 19.65 -40.43
CA ALA A 700 14.09 19.10 -40.57
C ALA A 700 15.16 20.19 -40.54
N GLY A 701 14.97 21.28 -41.30
CA GLY A 701 15.86 22.44 -41.28
C GLY A 701 16.06 23.05 -39.88
N SER A 702 15.02 23.04 -39.04
CA SER A 702 15.13 23.47 -37.63
C SER A 702 15.81 22.43 -36.74
N VAL A 703 15.57 21.13 -36.95
CA VAL A 703 16.22 20.03 -36.22
C VAL A 703 17.73 20.04 -36.43
N LYS A 704 18.21 20.46 -37.61
CA LYS A 704 19.65 20.61 -37.89
C LYS A 704 20.36 21.52 -36.88
N VAL A 705 19.69 22.57 -36.39
CA VAL A 705 20.27 23.57 -35.47
C VAL A 705 19.79 23.43 -34.03
N ASN A 706 18.57 22.93 -33.80
CA ASN A 706 18.02 22.76 -32.47
C ASN A 706 18.82 21.70 -31.68
N ARG A 707 19.19 22.03 -30.43
CA ARG A 707 19.95 21.14 -29.54
C ARG A 707 19.17 20.69 -28.30
N ALA A 708 17.91 21.11 -28.18
CA ALA A 708 17.05 20.81 -27.03
C ALA A 708 16.17 19.58 -27.27
N LEU A 709 15.55 19.49 -28.46
CA LEU A 709 14.58 18.47 -28.81
C LEU A 709 15.23 17.08 -28.80
N ARG A 710 14.57 16.15 -28.12
CA ARG A 710 15.00 14.77 -27.90
C ARG A 710 14.07 13.77 -28.58
N SER A 711 12.77 14.03 -28.57
CA SER A 711 11.76 13.16 -29.17
C SER A 711 10.92 13.94 -30.20
N LEU A 712 10.80 13.37 -31.40
CA LEU A 712 10.00 13.93 -32.48
C LEU A 712 9.13 12.84 -33.11
N HIS A 713 7.82 13.07 -33.06
CA HIS A 713 6.81 12.15 -33.60
C HIS A 713 6.12 12.77 -34.82
N LEU A 714 6.21 12.10 -35.97
CA LEU A 714 5.76 12.56 -37.28
C LEU A 714 4.91 11.52 -38.03
N GLN A 715 4.36 10.53 -37.34
CA GLN A 715 3.55 9.47 -37.94
C GLN A 715 2.32 10.06 -38.65
N TRP A 716 1.85 9.41 -39.71
CA TRP A 716 0.62 9.81 -40.40
C TRP A 716 0.60 11.29 -40.86
N ASN A 717 1.68 11.78 -41.50
CA ASN A 717 1.80 13.17 -41.94
C ASN A 717 1.88 13.34 -43.46
N PHE A 718 1.50 12.29 -44.21
CA PHE A 718 1.58 12.26 -45.67
C PHE A 718 2.99 12.55 -46.20
N MET A 719 4.01 12.15 -45.42
CA MET A 719 5.40 12.29 -45.81
C MET A 719 5.76 11.25 -46.86
N LYS A 720 6.66 11.64 -47.76
CA LYS A 720 7.26 10.84 -48.80
C LYS A 720 8.78 10.96 -48.72
N ILE A 721 9.43 10.60 -49.82
CA ILE A 721 10.87 10.60 -49.99
C ILE A 721 11.56 11.96 -49.73
N GLY A 722 10.95 13.08 -50.13
CA GLY A 722 11.58 14.41 -50.00
C GLY A 722 11.80 14.79 -48.55
N ALA A 723 10.77 14.56 -47.71
CA ALA A 723 10.85 14.77 -46.27
C ALA A 723 11.90 13.88 -45.61
N ALA A 724 11.96 12.60 -45.98
CA ALA A 724 12.93 11.64 -45.45
C ALA A 724 14.37 12.08 -45.76
N LYS A 725 14.64 12.52 -47.00
CA LYS A 725 15.95 13.05 -47.41
C LYS A 725 16.33 14.30 -46.59
N ALA A 726 15.39 15.21 -46.34
CA ALA A 726 15.64 16.40 -45.52
C ALA A 726 15.94 16.06 -44.04
N LEU A 727 15.18 15.13 -43.46
CA LEU A 727 15.42 14.64 -42.10
C LEU A 727 16.78 13.96 -41.99
N ALA A 728 17.14 13.10 -42.95
CA ALA A 728 18.45 12.46 -43.00
C ALA A 728 19.61 13.47 -43.01
N GLN A 729 19.53 14.50 -43.86
CA GLN A 729 20.53 15.58 -43.90
C GLN A 729 20.66 16.31 -42.56
N SER A 730 19.56 16.48 -41.85
CA SER A 730 19.52 17.18 -40.56
C SER A 730 20.09 16.32 -39.44
N LEU A 731 19.76 15.02 -39.42
CA LEU A 731 20.27 14.03 -38.46
C LEU A 731 21.77 13.80 -38.58
N HIS A 732 22.35 13.96 -39.78
CA HIS A 732 23.79 13.78 -39.98
C HIS A 732 24.65 14.66 -39.05
N SER A 733 24.18 15.87 -38.72
CA SER A 733 24.88 16.82 -37.83
C SER A 733 24.16 17.09 -36.50
N ASN A 734 22.92 16.63 -36.34
CA ASN A 734 22.20 16.75 -35.09
C ASN A 734 22.72 15.73 -34.07
N SER A 735 22.83 16.16 -32.82
CA SER A 735 23.31 15.34 -31.70
C SER A 735 22.37 15.37 -30.50
N SER A 736 21.12 15.82 -30.70
CA SER A 736 20.14 15.96 -29.63
C SER A 736 19.02 14.95 -29.71
N ILE A 737 18.51 14.67 -30.91
CA ILE A 737 17.39 13.76 -31.14
C ILE A 737 17.80 12.33 -30.76
N GLN A 738 17.00 11.73 -29.88
CA GLN A 738 17.15 10.38 -29.35
C GLN A 738 16.04 9.46 -29.86
N LEU A 739 14.85 9.99 -30.12
CA LEU A 739 13.72 9.25 -30.70
C LEU A 739 13.20 9.98 -31.92
N LEU A 740 13.07 9.23 -33.02
CA LEU A 740 12.40 9.69 -34.23
C LEU A 740 11.37 8.65 -34.66
N ASP A 741 10.11 9.10 -34.74
CA ASP A 741 8.99 8.25 -35.14
C ASP A 741 8.40 8.73 -36.47
N LEU A 742 8.55 7.90 -37.52
CA LEU A 742 8.13 8.20 -38.88
C LEU A 742 7.08 7.23 -39.42
N GLN A 743 6.49 6.40 -38.55
CA GLN A 743 5.59 5.32 -38.96
C GLN A 743 4.45 5.80 -39.86
N GLU A 744 3.97 4.90 -40.73
CA GLU A 744 2.77 5.12 -41.54
C GLU A 744 2.90 6.37 -42.44
N ASN A 745 4.07 6.54 -43.02
CA ASN A 745 4.40 7.53 -44.05
C ASN A 745 4.99 6.82 -45.27
N THR A 746 4.81 7.33 -46.49
CA THR A 746 5.22 6.63 -47.72
C THR A 746 6.64 7.00 -48.16
N LEU A 747 7.63 6.71 -47.30
CA LEU A 747 9.03 7.13 -47.52
C LEU A 747 9.68 6.41 -48.72
N GLY A 748 9.38 5.12 -48.90
CA GLY A 748 10.00 4.26 -49.91
C GLY A 748 11.45 3.87 -49.59
N ASP A 749 12.00 2.91 -50.32
CA ASP A 749 13.39 2.45 -50.19
C ASP A 749 14.37 3.63 -50.20
N GLU A 750 14.26 4.55 -51.17
CA GLU A 750 15.18 5.69 -51.27
C GLU A 750 15.14 6.62 -50.04
N GLY A 751 13.97 6.81 -49.42
CA GLY A 751 13.83 7.61 -48.21
C GLY A 751 14.54 6.94 -47.03
N VAL A 752 14.37 5.62 -46.89
CA VAL A 752 15.01 4.83 -45.85
C VAL A 752 16.52 4.70 -46.07
N VAL A 753 16.97 4.57 -47.32
CA VAL A 753 18.40 4.60 -47.69
C VAL A 753 19.04 5.92 -47.25
N ALA A 754 18.37 7.05 -47.44
CA ALA A 754 18.87 8.34 -46.97
C ALA A 754 19.01 8.38 -45.44
N LEU A 755 17.99 7.92 -44.71
CA LEU A 755 18.03 7.83 -43.25
C LEU A 755 19.15 6.91 -42.77
N ALA A 756 19.34 5.75 -43.41
CA ALA A 756 20.45 4.85 -43.12
C ALA A 756 21.82 5.50 -43.32
N GLY A 757 21.97 6.29 -44.40
CA GLY A 757 23.18 7.10 -44.62
C GLY A 757 23.46 8.08 -43.49
N ALA A 758 22.43 8.71 -42.92
CA ALA A 758 22.58 9.60 -41.77
C ALA A 758 22.94 8.84 -40.48
N LEU A 759 22.35 7.66 -40.25
CA LEU A 759 22.63 6.80 -39.08
C LEU A 759 24.10 6.38 -38.99
N LYS A 760 24.80 6.25 -40.13
CA LYS A 760 26.24 5.93 -40.15
C LYS A 760 27.09 6.97 -39.38
N ALA A 761 26.66 8.22 -39.34
CA ALA A 761 27.37 9.33 -38.67
C ALA A 761 26.66 9.84 -37.40
N ASN A 762 25.34 9.65 -37.29
CA ASN A 762 24.58 10.12 -36.14
C ASN A 762 24.99 9.35 -34.86
N SER A 763 25.13 10.10 -33.77
CA SER A 763 25.62 9.60 -32.47
C SER A 763 24.66 9.87 -31.32
N SER A 764 23.41 10.22 -31.60
CA SER A 764 22.41 10.52 -30.56
C SER A 764 21.14 9.69 -30.67
N LEU A 765 20.76 9.26 -31.87
CA LEU A 765 19.52 8.54 -32.09
C LEU A 765 19.62 7.13 -31.51
N ALA A 766 18.72 6.84 -30.57
CA ALA A 766 18.62 5.58 -29.86
C ALA A 766 17.38 4.77 -30.29
N VAL A 767 16.32 5.45 -30.74
CA VAL A 767 15.06 4.84 -31.15
C VAL A 767 14.63 5.36 -32.51
N LEU A 768 14.38 4.45 -33.45
CA LEU A 768 13.87 4.77 -34.78
C LEU A 768 12.70 3.87 -35.12
N TYR A 769 11.54 4.47 -35.35
CA TYR A 769 10.33 3.77 -35.75
C TYR A 769 9.99 4.04 -37.22
N LEU A 770 9.91 2.95 -38.00
CA LEU A 770 9.69 2.95 -39.44
C LEU A 770 8.59 1.97 -39.84
N GLN A 771 7.64 1.63 -38.96
CA GLN A 771 6.50 0.79 -39.33
C GLN A 771 5.78 1.33 -40.59
N GLY A 772 5.50 0.46 -41.55
CA GLY A 772 4.65 0.78 -42.69
C GLY A 772 5.23 1.83 -43.63
N VAL A 773 6.55 2.11 -43.61
CA VAL A 773 7.14 3.18 -44.42
C VAL A 773 7.47 2.81 -45.86
N SER A 774 7.14 1.58 -46.25
CA SER A 774 7.52 0.98 -47.54
C SER A 774 9.05 0.95 -47.73
N ALA A 775 9.80 0.55 -46.70
CA ALA A 775 11.27 0.49 -46.74
C ALA A 775 11.82 -0.52 -47.76
N GLY A 776 11.06 -1.59 -48.03
CA GLY A 776 11.41 -2.63 -48.99
C GLY A 776 12.75 -3.32 -48.69
N LYS A 777 13.23 -4.08 -49.67
CA LYS A 777 14.50 -4.81 -49.55
C LYS A 777 15.69 -3.84 -49.49
N ALA A 778 15.75 -2.83 -50.37
CA ALA A 778 16.94 -2.00 -50.48
C ALA A 778 17.07 -1.05 -49.28
N GLY A 779 15.96 -0.56 -48.71
CA GLY A 779 15.99 0.20 -47.46
C GLY A 779 16.48 -0.64 -46.28
N ALA A 780 16.05 -1.90 -46.18
CA ALA A 780 16.54 -2.81 -45.14
C ALA A 780 18.02 -3.16 -45.30
N GLU A 781 18.51 -3.36 -46.52
CA GLU A 781 19.94 -3.56 -46.81
C GLU A 781 20.77 -2.34 -46.38
N ALA A 782 20.31 -1.13 -46.69
CA ALA A 782 21.00 0.10 -46.26
C ALA A 782 20.99 0.28 -44.73
N LEU A 783 19.87 -0.01 -44.06
CA LEU A 783 19.81 0.02 -42.59
C LEU A 783 20.75 -1.00 -41.96
N ALA A 784 20.86 -2.20 -42.53
CA ALA A 784 21.83 -3.20 -42.08
C ALA A 784 23.27 -2.67 -42.20
N GLU A 785 23.63 -2.02 -43.31
CA GLU A 785 24.94 -1.38 -43.43
C GLU A 785 25.17 -0.29 -42.38
N ALA A 786 24.14 0.51 -42.07
CA ALA A 786 24.23 1.53 -41.05
C ALA A 786 24.45 0.93 -39.66
N LEU A 787 23.74 -0.16 -39.33
CA LEU A 787 23.87 -0.87 -38.06
C LEU A 787 25.26 -1.50 -37.85
N MET A 788 26.00 -1.83 -38.91
CA MET A 788 27.37 -2.34 -38.77
C MET A 788 28.33 -1.31 -38.17
N VAL A 789 28.08 -0.02 -38.36
CA VAL A 789 28.94 1.06 -37.88
C VAL A 789 28.32 1.90 -36.76
N ASN A 790 26.99 2.05 -36.76
CA ASN A 790 26.29 2.80 -35.73
C ASN A 790 26.33 2.06 -34.39
N GLN A 791 26.64 2.80 -33.32
CA GLN A 791 26.77 2.26 -31.96
C GLN A 791 25.76 2.87 -30.98
N THR A 792 24.75 3.59 -31.47
CA THR A 792 23.81 4.33 -30.61
C THR A 792 22.39 3.84 -30.71
N LEU A 793 21.98 3.30 -31.86
CA LEU A 793 20.63 2.81 -32.08
C LEU A 793 20.41 1.55 -31.24
N CYS A 794 19.44 1.63 -30.33
CA CYS A 794 19.03 0.57 -29.42
C CYS A 794 17.73 -0.10 -29.86
N THR A 795 16.83 0.67 -30.48
CA THR A 795 15.52 0.17 -30.93
C THR A 795 15.28 0.54 -32.38
N LEU A 796 14.95 -0.45 -33.19
CA LEU A 796 14.55 -0.28 -34.59
C LEU A 796 13.24 -1.05 -34.83
N ASP A 797 12.20 -0.32 -35.25
CA ASP A 797 10.95 -0.94 -35.70
C ASP A 797 10.82 -0.85 -37.21
N LEU A 798 10.76 -2.01 -37.86
CA LEU A 798 10.58 -2.17 -39.30
C LEU A 798 9.29 -2.92 -39.64
N ARG A 799 8.32 -2.99 -38.74
CA ARG A 799 7.07 -3.73 -38.97
C ARG A 799 6.38 -3.31 -40.28
N GLY A 800 5.82 -4.26 -41.03
CA GLY A 800 4.98 -3.94 -42.17
C GLY A 800 5.69 -3.29 -43.37
N ASN A 801 6.98 -3.57 -43.59
CA ASN A 801 7.77 -2.93 -44.65
C ASN A 801 8.08 -3.81 -45.86
N SER A 802 7.61 -5.06 -45.87
CA SER A 802 7.84 -6.02 -46.95
C SER A 802 9.34 -6.19 -47.29
N ILE A 803 10.23 -6.19 -46.29
CA ILE A 803 11.69 -6.26 -46.53
C ILE A 803 12.15 -7.59 -47.15
N GLY A 804 11.34 -8.65 -46.99
CA GLY A 804 11.58 -9.97 -47.55
C GLY A 804 12.83 -10.69 -47.02
N MET A 805 13.10 -11.86 -47.58
CA MET A 805 14.26 -12.69 -47.22
C MET A 805 15.59 -11.94 -47.42
N GLY A 806 15.71 -11.15 -48.50
CA GLY A 806 16.93 -10.38 -48.79
C GLY A 806 17.27 -9.37 -47.69
N GLY A 807 16.27 -8.59 -47.24
CA GLY A 807 16.43 -7.67 -46.11
C GLY A 807 16.74 -8.40 -44.81
N ALA A 808 16.07 -9.54 -44.55
CA ALA A 808 16.34 -10.39 -43.39
C ALA A 808 17.80 -10.86 -43.32
N LYS A 809 18.35 -11.29 -44.46
CA LYS A 809 19.75 -11.73 -44.60
C LYS A 809 20.73 -10.59 -44.31
N ALA A 810 20.45 -9.39 -44.80
CA ALA A 810 21.30 -8.22 -44.55
C ALA A 810 21.29 -7.84 -43.07
N LEU A 811 20.11 -7.72 -42.46
CA LEU A 811 19.95 -7.41 -41.03
C LEU A 811 20.62 -8.46 -40.14
N SER A 812 20.47 -9.76 -40.47
CA SER A 812 21.19 -10.85 -39.81
C SER A 812 22.71 -10.64 -39.82
N SER A 813 23.26 -10.20 -40.95
CA SER A 813 24.70 -9.94 -41.08
C SER A 813 25.15 -8.78 -40.18
N ALA A 814 24.35 -7.72 -40.09
CA ALA A 814 24.60 -6.59 -39.20
C ALA A 814 24.51 -6.99 -37.72
N LEU A 815 23.51 -7.78 -37.34
CA LEU A 815 23.30 -8.26 -35.96
C LEU A 815 24.50 -9.06 -35.43
N LYS A 816 25.28 -9.75 -36.27
CA LYS A 816 26.47 -10.48 -35.81
C LYS A 816 27.55 -9.54 -35.24
N THR A 817 27.61 -8.30 -35.73
CA THR A 817 28.66 -7.33 -35.38
C THR A 817 28.16 -6.17 -34.52
N ASN A 818 26.92 -5.73 -34.72
CA ASN A 818 26.33 -4.65 -33.94
C ASN A 818 26.23 -5.04 -32.46
N ARG A 819 26.53 -4.08 -31.58
CA ARG A 819 26.51 -4.25 -30.12
C ARG A 819 25.61 -3.25 -29.41
N SER A 820 24.94 -2.35 -30.13
CA SER A 820 24.06 -1.33 -29.56
C SER A 820 22.59 -1.75 -29.58
N LEU A 821 22.15 -2.44 -30.62
CA LEU A 821 20.75 -2.79 -30.81
C LEU A 821 20.29 -3.80 -29.75
N ARG A 822 19.19 -3.46 -29.08
CA ARG A 822 18.53 -4.24 -28.03
C ARG A 822 17.19 -4.79 -28.49
N SER A 823 16.47 -4.01 -29.30
CA SER A 823 15.12 -4.34 -29.77
C SER A 823 15.02 -4.17 -31.29
N LEU A 824 14.56 -5.23 -31.96
CA LEU A 824 14.32 -5.23 -33.39
C LEU A 824 12.93 -5.80 -33.71
N ASN A 825 12.04 -4.97 -34.23
CA ASN A 825 10.72 -5.44 -34.67
C ASN A 825 10.72 -5.68 -36.19
N LEU A 826 10.55 -6.95 -36.59
CA LEU A 826 10.42 -7.36 -37.99
C LEU A 826 9.05 -7.94 -38.31
N GLN A 827 8.03 -7.71 -37.48
CA GLN A 827 6.67 -8.22 -37.73
C GLN A 827 6.17 -7.86 -39.13
N GLU A 828 5.38 -8.75 -39.77
CA GLU A 828 4.67 -8.46 -41.04
C GLU A 828 5.59 -8.00 -42.20
N ASN A 829 6.71 -8.68 -42.40
CA ASN A 829 7.75 -8.33 -43.39
C ASN A 829 8.00 -9.38 -44.47
N SER A 830 7.22 -10.47 -44.48
CA SER A 830 7.31 -11.54 -45.47
C SER A 830 8.72 -12.16 -45.58
N LEU A 831 9.40 -12.38 -44.44
CA LEU A 831 10.77 -12.91 -44.42
C LEU A 831 10.88 -14.33 -44.99
N GLY A 832 9.84 -15.15 -44.82
CA GLY A 832 9.85 -16.57 -45.16
C GLY A 832 10.75 -17.41 -44.25
N MET A 833 10.76 -18.73 -44.48
CA MET A 833 11.54 -19.69 -43.69
C MET A 833 13.04 -19.36 -43.71
N ASP A 834 13.62 -19.10 -44.88
CA ASP A 834 15.05 -18.78 -45.01
C ASP A 834 15.42 -17.49 -44.29
N GLY A 835 14.55 -16.47 -44.32
CA GLY A 835 14.72 -15.25 -43.55
C GLY A 835 14.81 -15.50 -42.05
N ALA A 836 13.94 -16.36 -41.51
CA ALA A 836 14.00 -16.77 -40.11
C ALA A 836 15.28 -17.54 -39.77
N ILE A 837 15.76 -18.42 -40.67
CA ILE A 837 17.03 -19.14 -40.50
C ILE A 837 18.21 -18.15 -40.42
N PHE A 838 18.24 -17.12 -41.26
CA PHE A 838 19.28 -16.08 -41.17
C PHE A 838 19.25 -15.37 -39.83
N ILE A 839 18.07 -14.96 -39.35
CA ILE A 839 17.93 -14.30 -38.04
C ILE A 839 18.38 -15.23 -36.91
N ALA A 840 17.91 -16.48 -36.88
CA ALA A 840 18.32 -17.47 -35.90
C ALA A 840 19.84 -17.65 -35.85
N THR A 841 20.49 -17.67 -37.02
CA THR A 841 21.95 -17.78 -37.12
C THR A 841 22.67 -16.57 -36.53
N ALA A 842 22.11 -15.37 -36.66
CA ALA A 842 22.70 -14.17 -36.07
C ALA A 842 22.56 -14.15 -34.54
N LEU A 843 21.43 -14.62 -34.01
CA LEU A 843 21.18 -14.68 -32.56
C LEU A 843 22.21 -15.54 -31.83
N ARG A 844 22.70 -16.63 -32.45
CA ARG A 844 23.75 -17.48 -31.83
C ARG A 844 25.06 -16.75 -31.49
N GLY A 845 25.33 -15.61 -32.13
CA GLY A 845 26.53 -14.81 -31.90
C GLY A 845 26.25 -13.44 -31.28
N ASN A 846 24.98 -13.10 -31.01
CA ASN A 846 24.57 -11.79 -30.52
C ASN A 846 23.86 -11.93 -29.17
N HIS A 847 24.58 -11.57 -28.11
CA HIS A 847 24.09 -11.59 -26.72
C HIS A 847 23.59 -10.21 -26.26
N GLN A 848 23.52 -9.22 -27.15
CA GLN A 848 23.10 -7.86 -26.83
C GLN A 848 21.64 -7.61 -27.21
N LEU A 849 21.12 -8.29 -28.23
CA LEU A 849 19.71 -8.20 -28.59
C LEU A 849 18.88 -8.92 -27.53
N THR A 850 17.94 -8.20 -26.91
CA THR A 850 17.07 -8.72 -25.85
C THR A 850 15.64 -8.95 -26.33
N TYR A 851 15.26 -8.36 -27.47
CA TYR A 851 13.93 -8.50 -28.04
C TYR A 851 13.96 -8.55 -29.57
N ILE A 852 13.25 -9.52 -30.15
CA ILE A 852 12.97 -9.54 -31.58
C ILE A 852 11.57 -10.08 -31.87
N ASN A 853 10.84 -9.40 -32.76
CA ASN A 853 9.51 -9.83 -33.20
C ASN A 853 9.54 -10.29 -34.66
N LEU A 854 9.13 -11.53 -34.89
CA LEU A 854 9.06 -12.21 -36.17
C LEU A 854 7.63 -12.61 -36.56
N GLN A 855 6.60 -12.15 -35.85
CA GLN A 855 5.21 -12.51 -36.13
C GLN A 855 4.78 -12.08 -37.54
N GLY A 856 3.86 -12.83 -38.14
CA GLY A 856 3.29 -12.47 -39.45
C GLY A 856 4.29 -12.53 -40.62
N ASN A 857 5.41 -13.25 -40.49
CA ASN A 857 6.45 -13.34 -41.53
C ASN A 857 6.40 -14.58 -42.42
N GLY A 858 5.44 -15.49 -42.20
CA GLY A 858 5.30 -16.71 -43.00
C GLY A 858 6.51 -17.65 -42.86
N ILE A 859 7.08 -17.77 -41.66
CA ILE A 859 8.34 -18.52 -41.44
C ILE A 859 8.15 -20.05 -41.37
N GLY A 860 6.92 -20.51 -41.16
CA GLY A 860 6.57 -21.92 -41.03
C GLY A 860 7.10 -22.59 -39.76
N GLU A 861 6.63 -23.81 -39.48
CA GLU A 861 7.00 -24.57 -38.28
C GLU A 861 8.51 -24.87 -38.21
N SER A 862 9.13 -25.18 -39.36
CA SER A 862 10.56 -25.45 -39.42
C SER A 862 11.40 -24.19 -39.13
N GLY A 863 11.00 -23.02 -39.65
CA GLY A 863 11.67 -21.76 -39.33
C GLY A 863 11.53 -21.40 -37.85
N ALA A 864 10.33 -21.56 -37.29
CA ALA A 864 10.08 -21.34 -35.86
C ALA A 864 10.92 -22.27 -34.97
N LYS A 865 11.06 -23.56 -35.35
CA LYS A 865 11.90 -24.52 -34.64
C LYS A 865 13.38 -24.10 -34.61
N VAL A 866 13.92 -23.65 -35.75
CA VAL A 866 15.33 -23.22 -35.83
C VAL A 866 15.59 -21.98 -34.96
N VAL A 867 14.64 -21.03 -34.94
CA VAL A 867 14.73 -19.84 -34.07
C VAL A 867 14.65 -20.26 -32.60
N SER A 868 13.70 -21.13 -32.23
CA SER A 868 13.55 -21.67 -30.88
C SER A 868 14.81 -22.40 -30.39
N ASP A 869 15.41 -23.24 -31.24
CA ASP A 869 16.65 -23.93 -30.93
C ASP A 869 17.81 -22.96 -30.68
N ALA A 870 17.96 -21.92 -31.50
CA ALA A 870 19.00 -20.91 -31.35
C ALA A 870 18.88 -20.09 -30.05
N ILE A 871 17.66 -19.75 -29.64
CA ILE A 871 17.41 -19.02 -28.38
C ILE A 871 17.80 -19.88 -27.19
N ARG A 872 17.36 -21.15 -27.18
CA ARG A 872 17.59 -22.07 -26.07
C ARG A 872 19.08 -22.36 -25.84
N THR A 873 19.89 -22.43 -26.89
CA THR A 873 21.31 -22.77 -26.78
C THR A 873 22.19 -21.56 -26.55
N ASP A 874 21.94 -20.45 -27.24
CA ASP A 874 22.95 -19.40 -27.41
C ASP A 874 22.44 -17.97 -27.12
N ALA A 875 21.12 -17.77 -26.94
CA ALA A 875 20.53 -16.43 -26.71
C ALA A 875 19.37 -16.47 -25.69
N ALA A 876 19.57 -17.16 -24.56
CA ALA A 876 18.51 -17.45 -23.58
C ALA A 876 17.86 -16.20 -22.95
N GLU A 877 18.53 -15.05 -22.98
CA GLU A 877 18.03 -13.78 -22.47
C GLU A 877 17.23 -12.96 -23.50
N CYS A 878 17.20 -13.40 -24.78
CA CYS A 878 16.46 -12.72 -25.83
C CYS A 878 15.01 -13.24 -25.89
N VAL A 879 14.04 -12.34 -25.72
CA VAL A 879 12.62 -12.62 -25.94
C VAL A 879 12.31 -12.57 -27.43
N VAL A 880 11.66 -13.62 -27.94
CA VAL A 880 11.32 -13.72 -29.36
C VAL A 880 9.84 -14.01 -29.54
N ASP A 881 9.15 -13.13 -30.25
CA ASP A 881 7.76 -13.33 -30.66
C ASP A 881 7.73 -13.93 -32.08
N ILE A 882 7.08 -15.08 -32.28
CA ILE A 882 7.06 -15.84 -33.54
C ILE A 882 5.62 -16.11 -34.00
#